data_AF-A0AAD4PLI6-F1
#
_entry.id   AF-A0AAD4PLI6-F1
#
_cell.length_a   1.000
_cell.length_b   1.000
_cell.length_c   1.000
_cell.angle_alpha   90.00
_cell.angle_beta   90.00
_cell.angle_gamma   90.00
#
_symmetry.space_group_name_H-M   'P 1'
#
loop_
_entity.id
_entity.type
_entity.pdbx_description
1 polymer ?
#
loop_
_entity_poly.entity_id
_entity_poly.type
_entity_poly.pdbx_seq_one_letter_code
_entity_poly.pdbx_strand_id
1 'polypeptide(L)'
;MEVLEEGNLMDRVPILLQRDLEFYQTHQRVLQEPICPGVVGGKLDFPRYASFASIKLIRWWEDEYFASYRKHSGLLHTEKELNEGDFSSVTVKTSDPDKFVSLVTKSADLLLEHIHRLSQESLDHADLSVLTATIGAAALVKNSLSVYMQAATTTICPPKGDEKGGALKLSFKQYSQMSEALAERLLDLHCRLLLLYIIQDADCLHWEDTEPFFESERGSYTVQMWWHYMRGTKADLWNSVPPKMAQKIFAGMLNETLSVLTVRYTQIVTSVARAQLHLVDICNMLLCIAELLPHICESGEAYVGLQLSNQSVIVRDIHAKCRELFYCLLLRGAPLGVLSKVFRKGLDNMEMFSSRHGLPSAWIIFALPRYFPKEQSCQWVTEFADLTTNTAISLELRVLLAFPEAHWSYLLKILLMRDAYLTGIIMRHLMRHLPSSENFKNVAKHSFTSAEGAPLKCEAFLCRGECFNVTESIAADIDPVGQSNYQIVLSLTYLVVAVGKAVDIKSCLIKTLEEHAVSGWSDCLDKRQVWNQKRTPWLEAIMHFVYPVLDCVVEMLINAVENGASMYQAMSLALTCVSEIWDCMPEGLYKITALLQDIIPVSTRPLGDSVLLQVVFAALYTELIKTAELQEQAKNEDKAAVCYSLSEAICSIDEDDKHTDQIELFLKQAKESINLDTDFGSSCSRGAGGMSAVSTVKIDDLALTNAESERLSHSPPANYAMELDVGIADYIAEVLASDVLTTNIGKQALKVLYNYLKFNKDWLLEQLGTGDNEPSPFQGVLGQNIKEAKTSVLKSMFFIGHTPFDQLLTGSLKIDYVSWLQMPLSLNPERTWLHLMRRCDFQEDAKLALPEVAMVAGISKIMKRRKEFSK
;
A
#
# COMPACT_ATOMS: atom_id res chain seq x y z
N MET A 1 37.12 -3.02 7.58
CA MET A 1 36.34 -3.71 6.54
C MET A 1 36.72 -3.29 5.11
N GLU A 2 37.40 -2.17 4.89
CA GLU A 2 37.83 -1.76 3.54
C GLU A 2 38.91 -2.66 2.95
N VAL A 3 38.60 -3.30 1.82
CA VAL A 3 39.52 -4.09 1.00
C VAL A 3 40.04 -3.16 -0.10
N LEU A 4 41.32 -3.30 -0.49
CA LEU A 4 41.89 -2.56 -1.63
C LEU A 4 40.99 -2.71 -2.85
N GLU A 5 40.57 -1.59 -3.44
CA GLU A 5 39.64 -1.60 -4.58
C GLU A 5 40.32 -2.07 -5.87
N GLU A 6 41.64 -1.97 -5.96
CA GLU A 6 42.44 -2.40 -7.11
C GLU A 6 42.75 -3.92 -7.08
N GLY A 7 42.46 -4.64 -8.17
CA GLY A 7 42.80 -6.07 -8.32
C GLY A 7 41.71 -6.92 -8.97
N ASN A 8 42.00 -8.20 -9.25
CA ASN A 8 41.02 -9.15 -9.79
C ASN A 8 39.91 -9.43 -8.76
N LEU A 9 38.64 -9.47 -9.20
CA LEU A 9 37.49 -9.78 -8.34
C LEU A 9 37.69 -11.06 -7.52
N MET A 10 38.22 -12.12 -8.14
CA MET A 10 38.36 -13.42 -7.48
C MET A 10 39.40 -13.45 -6.36
N ASP A 11 40.32 -12.48 -6.32
CA ASP A 11 41.29 -12.34 -5.21
C ASP A 11 40.69 -11.53 -4.06
N ARG A 12 39.83 -10.55 -4.37
CA ARG A 12 39.21 -9.64 -3.41
C ARG A 12 38.08 -10.29 -2.61
N VAL A 13 37.27 -11.14 -3.24
CA VAL A 13 36.09 -11.76 -2.61
C VAL A 13 36.44 -12.63 -1.41
N PRO A 14 37.41 -13.57 -1.46
CA PRO A 14 37.79 -14.37 -0.30
C PRO A 14 38.25 -13.52 0.90
N ILE A 15 39.01 -12.44 0.64
CA ILE A 15 39.50 -11.52 1.68
C ILE A 15 38.34 -10.78 2.35
N LEU A 16 37.35 -10.33 1.57
CA LEU A 16 36.15 -9.67 2.08
C LEU A 16 35.36 -10.62 3.00
N LEU A 17 35.11 -11.85 2.55
CA LEU A 17 34.33 -12.84 3.31
C LEU A 17 35.07 -13.29 4.58
N GLN A 18 36.39 -13.46 4.50
CA GLN A 18 37.21 -13.78 5.67
C GLN A 18 37.11 -12.67 6.73
N ARG A 19 37.24 -11.40 6.33
CA ARG A 19 37.13 -10.26 7.25
C ARG A 19 35.72 -10.11 7.85
N ASP A 20 34.68 -10.40 7.07
CA ASP A 20 33.30 -10.40 7.54
C ASP A 20 33.10 -11.50 8.61
N LEU A 21 33.68 -12.68 8.40
CA LEU A 21 33.65 -13.77 9.38
C LEU A 21 34.45 -13.43 10.66
N GLU A 22 35.65 -12.85 10.53
CA GLU A 22 36.47 -12.39 11.67
C GLU A 22 35.73 -11.31 12.49
N PHE A 23 35.02 -10.41 11.79
CA PHE A 23 34.19 -9.39 12.43
C PHE A 23 33.03 -10.02 13.22
N TYR A 24 32.34 -10.99 12.63
CA TYR A 24 31.29 -11.76 13.32
C TYR A 24 31.84 -12.48 14.55
N GLN A 25 32.95 -13.21 14.43
CA GLN A 25 33.58 -13.92 15.56
C GLN A 25 33.93 -12.99 16.73
N THR A 26 34.34 -11.75 16.41
CA THR A 26 34.74 -10.75 17.42
C THR A 26 33.54 -10.04 18.06
N HIS A 27 32.49 -9.73 17.29
CA HIS A 27 31.42 -8.84 17.74
C HIS A 27 30.05 -9.51 17.87
N GLN A 28 29.92 -10.79 17.48
CA GLN A 28 28.67 -11.54 17.44
C GLN A 28 27.56 -10.79 16.68
N ARG A 29 27.92 -10.16 15.56
CA ARG A 29 27.00 -9.46 14.67
C ARG A 29 27.57 -9.36 13.27
N VAL A 30 26.68 -9.38 12.27
CA VAL A 30 27.03 -9.10 10.88
C VAL A 30 26.90 -7.60 10.64
N LEU A 31 27.87 -7.00 9.94
CA LEU A 31 27.79 -5.60 9.56
C LEU A 31 26.71 -5.43 8.48
N GLN A 32 25.73 -4.57 8.71
CA GLN A 32 24.63 -4.31 7.80
C GLN A 32 24.68 -2.86 7.31
N GLU A 33 24.32 -2.63 6.05
CA GLU A 33 24.09 -1.28 5.52
C GLU A 33 22.63 -1.12 5.05
N PRO A 34 22.07 0.09 5.13
CA PRO A 34 20.71 0.35 4.68
C PRO A 34 20.62 0.40 3.16
N ILE A 35 19.50 -0.13 2.63
CA ILE A 35 19.05 0.06 1.26
C ILE A 35 18.08 1.24 1.23
N CYS A 36 18.13 2.01 0.14
CA CYS A 36 17.28 3.17 -0.08
C CYS A 36 15.79 2.83 0.13
N PRO A 37 15.07 3.55 1.02
CA PRO A 37 13.64 3.31 1.26
C PRO A 37 12.76 3.43 0.01
N GLY A 38 13.22 4.14 -1.03
CA GLY A 38 12.52 4.24 -2.31
C GLY A 38 12.59 2.98 -3.19
N VAL A 39 13.47 2.03 -2.86
CA VAL A 39 13.68 0.77 -3.61
C VAL A 39 13.23 -0.47 -2.83
N VAL A 40 13.10 -0.36 -1.50
CA VAL A 40 12.62 -1.44 -0.63
C VAL A 40 11.29 -2.00 -1.16
N GLY A 41 11.17 -3.33 -1.09
CA GLY A 41 10.07 -4.15 -1.60
C GLY A 41 9.88 -4.09 -3.11
N GLY A 42 8.70 -3.66 -3.55
CA GLY A 42 8.25 -3.68 -4.94
C GLY A 42 8.07 -5.08 -5.52
N LYS A 43 8.17 -5.20 -6.84
CA LYS A 43 7.97 -6.47 -7.55
C LYS A 43 9.02 -7.54 -7.19
N LEU A 44 10.26 -7.11 -6.95
CA LEU A 44 11.38 -8.01 -6.59
C LEU A 44 11.51 -8.23 -5.08
N ASP A 45 10.76 -7.50 -4.25
CA ASP A 45 10.81 -7.60 -2.79
C ASP A 45 12.23 -7.30 -2.23
N PHE A 46 12.78 -6.10 -2.50
CA PHE A 46 14.09 -5.71 -1.97
C PHE A 46 14.08 -5.58 -0.44
N PRO A 47 15.15 -6.00 0.26
CA PRO A 47 15.24 -5.87 1.70
C PRO A 47 15.52 -4.42 2.14
N ARG A 48 15.30 -4.12 3.43
CA ARG A 48 15.66 -2.83 4.05
C ARG A 48 17.15 -2.72 4.38
N TYR A 49 17.74 -3.84 4.78
CA TYR A 49 19.15 -3.95 5.13
C TYR A 49 19.73 -5.18 4.45
N ALA A 50 21.01 -5.11 4.10
CA ALA A 50 21.75 -6.26 3.63
C ALA A 50 23.16 -6.25 4.23
N SER A 51 23.81 -7.42 4.22
CA SER A 51 25.18 -7.51 4.75
C SER A 51 26.12 -6.63 3.93
N PHE A 52 27.07 -5.99 4.62
CA PHE A 52 28.11 -5.17 4.01
C PHE A 52 28.83 -5.92 2.87
N ALA A 53 29.15 -7.21 3.10
CA ALA A 53 29.81 -8.05 2.13
C ALA A 53 28.98 -8.20 0.83
N SER A 54 27.66 -8.40 0.94
CA SER A 54 26.78 -8.52 -0.24
C SER A 54 26.67 -7.22 -1.02
N ILE A 55 26.57 -6.07 -0.35
CA ILE A 55 26.49 -4.75 -1.00
C ILE A 55 27.80 -4.43 -1.73
N LYS A 56 28.95 -4.67 -1.10
CA LYS A 56 30.25 -4.47 -1.74
C LYS A 56 30.42 -5.38 -2.95
N LEU A 57 30.00 -6.64 -2.85
CA LEU A 57 30.05 -7.58 -3.97
C LEU A 57 29.23 -7.10 -5.16
N ILE A 58 28.01 -6.57 -4.92
CA ILE A 58 27.15 -6.06 -5.99
C ILE A 58 27.72 -4.80 -6.63
N ARG A 59 28.37 -3.91 -5.87
CA ARG A 59 29.09 -2.76 -6.47
C ARG A 59 30.16 -3.24 -7.45
N TRP A 60 30.94 -4.24 -7.06
CA TRP A 60 31.94 -4.82 -7.95
C TRP A 60 31.34 -5.54 -9.16
N TRP A 61 30.16 -6.18 -9.01
CA TRP A 61 29.44 -6.78 -10.13
C TRP A 61 28.92 -5.73 -11.12
N GLU A 62 28.47 -4.58 -10.65
CA GLU A 62 28.06 -3.45 -11.51
C GLU A 62 29.24 -2.90 -12.31
N ASP A 63 30.41 -2.75 -11.69
CA ASP A 63 31.63 -2.30 -12.38
C ASP A 63 32.02 -3.30 -13.50
N GLU A 64 31.94 -4.60 -13.23
CA GLU A 64 32.19 -5.65 -14.22
C GLU A 64 31.11 -5.69 -15.33
N TYR A 65 29.84 -5.45 -14.99
CA TYR A 65 28.75 -5.37 -15.95
C TYR A 65 28.97 -4.19 -16.91
N PHE A 66 29.27 -3.01 -16.37
CA PHE A 66 29.55 -1.83 -17.17
C PHE A 66 30.78 -2.02 -18.06
N ALA A 67 31.85 -2.65 -17.55
CA ALA A 67 33.04 -2.96 -18.34
C ALA A 67 32.76 -3.93 -19.51
N SER A 68 31.78 -4.83 -19.35
CA SER A 68 31.42 -5.86 -20.34
C SER A 68 30.44 -5.37 -21.40
N TYR A 69 29.40 -4.64 -21.00
CA TYR A 69 28.29 -4.22 -21.87
C TYR A 69 28.35 -2.75 -22.29
N ARG A 70 29.28 -1.96 -21.71
CA ARG A 70 29.40 -0.50 -21.92
C ARG A 70 28.10 0.27 -21.67
N LYS A 71 27.23 -0.30 -20.84
CA LYS A 71 25.94 0.25 -20.41
C LYS A 71 25.68 -0.16 -18.97
N HIS A 72 24.96 0.67 -18.22
CA HIS A 72 24.50 0.32 -16.88
C HIS A 72 23.41 -0.77 -16.95
N SER A 73 23.38 -1.66 -15.95
CA SER A 73 22.38 -2.74 -15.85
C SER A 73 20.96 -2.22 -15.58
N GLY A 74 20.85 -0.97 -15.11
CA GLY A 74 19.62 -0.40 -14.57
C GLY A 74 19.44 -0.65 -13.06
N LEU A 75 20.37 -1.33 -12.39
CA LEU A 75 20.35 -1.53 -10.93
C LEU A 75 20.83 -0.27 -10.20
N LEU A 76 22.03 0.23 -10.50
CA LEU A 76 22.58 1.50 -10.02
C LEU A 76 22.34 2.62 -11.05
N HIS A 77 21.99 3.82 -10.56
CA HIS A 77 21.83 5.01 -11.39
C HIS A 77 23.06 5.91 -11.25
N THR A 78 23.80 6.09 -12.34
CA THR A 78 24.80 7.14 -12.47
C THR A 78 24.16 8.29 -13.23
N GLU A 79 24.03 9.47 -12.62
CA GLU A 79 23.42 10.68 -13.24
C GLU A 79 24.21 11.25 -14.43
N LYS A 80 25.34 10.63 -14.76
CA LYS A 80 26.09 10.96 -15.96
C LYS A 80 26.09 9.71 -16.83
N GLU A 81 25.43 9.80 -17.98
CA GLU A 81 25.98 9.13 -19.16
C GLU A 81 27.42 9.65 -19.26
N LEU A 82 28.38 8.82 -18.85
CA LEU A 82 29.78 9.14 -19.01
C LEU A 82 30.00 9.30 -20.51
N ASN A 83 30.25 10.53 -20.97
CA ASN A 83 30.74 10.76 -22.33
C ASN A 83 31.91 9.81 -22.60
N GLU A 84 32.01 9.28 -23.82
CA GLU A 84 33.11 8.42 -24.28
C GLU A 84 34.46 9.09 -24.01
N GLY A 85 35.06 8.88 -22.83
CA GLY A 85 36.25 9.60 -22.39
C GLY A 85 36.52 9.61 -20.88
N ASP A 86 35.49 9.60 -20.02
CA ASP A 86 35.66 9.67 -18.55
C ASP A 86 35.82 8.26 -17.91
N PHE A 87 36.82 7.49 -18.37
CA PHE A 87 37.13 6.14 -17.88
C PHE A 87 38.00 6.09 -16.61
N SER A 88 38.20 7.22 -15.92
CA SER A 88 39.14 7.33 -14.79
C SER A 88 38.57 6.81 -13.46
N SER A 89 37.25 6.64 -13.34
CA SER A 89 36.57 6.23 -12.10
C SER A 89 36.17 4.75 -12.04
N VAL A 90 36.29 3.99 -13.14
CA VAL A 90 35.90 2.57 -13.20
C VAL A 90 37.12 1.69 -12.92
N THR A 91 37.02 0.84 -11.89
CA THR A 91 38.13 -0.03 -11.44
C THR A 91 38.47 -1.14 -12.45
N VAL A 92 37.52 -1.51 -13.33
CA VAL A 92 37.66 -2.53 -14.37
C VAL A 92 37.67 -1.89 -15.76
N LYS A 93 38.80 -1.98 -16.46
CA LYS A 93 39.01 -1.29 -17.75
C LYS A 93 38.52 -2.08 -18.97
N THR A 94 38.55 -3.42 -18.91
CA THR A 94 38.12 -4.32 -20.01
C THR A 94 37.59 -5.65 -19.46
N SER A 95 36.35 -6.00 -19.83
CA SER A 95 35.72 -7.30 -19.53
C SER A 95 34.88 -7.75 -20.74
N ASP A 96 34.50 -9.02 -20.79
CA ASP A 96 33.62 -9.58 -21.84
C ASP A 96 32.40 -10.29 -21.20
N PRO A 97 31.28 -10.44 -21.93
CA PRO A 97 30.05 -11.02 -21.38
C PRO A 97 30.23 -12.41 -20.74
N ASP A 98 31.06 -13.28 -21.31
CA ASP A 98 31.27 -14.64 -20.82
C ASP A 98 32.11 -14.64 -19.52
N LYS A 99 33.11 -13.76 -19.46
CA LYS A 99 33.93 -13.51 -18.27
C LYS A 99 33.10 -12.91 -17.14
N PHE A 100 32.22 -11.95 -17.43
CA PHE A 100 31.27 -11.41 -16.46
C PHE A 100 30.40 -12.52 -15.84
N VAL A 101 29.76 -13.33 -16.68
CA VAL A 101 28.93 -14.45 -16.21
C VAL A 101 29.74 -15.41 -15.33
N SER A 102 30.96 -15.77 -15.74
CA SER A 102 31.81 -16.64 -14.93
C SER A 102 32.23 -16.02 -13.61
N LEU A 103 32.55 -14.72 -13.56
CA LEU A 103 33.01 -14.03 -12.36
C LEU A 103 31.88 -13.86 -11.35
N VAL A 104 30.70 -13.43 -11.81
CA VAL A 104 29.51 -13.28 -10.97
C VAL A 104 29.10 -14.64 -10.40
N THR A 105 29.00 -15.68 -11.22
CA THR A 105 28.60 -17.03 -10.75
C THR A 105 29.57 -17.55 -9.69
N LYS A 106 30.88 -17.52 -9.94
CA LYS A 106 31.89 -18.03 -8.99
C LYS A 106 31.93 -17.24 -7.69
N SER A 107 31.80 -15.92 -7.75
CA SER A 107 31.79 -15.09 -6.54
C SER A 107 30.47 -15.20 -5.77
N ALA A 108 29.35 -15.43 -6.46
CA ALA A 108 28.07 -15.77 -5.85
C ALA A 108 28.14 -17.10 -5.10
N ASP A 109 28.79 -18.13 -5.66
CA ASP A 109 28.97 -19.42 -4.97
C ASP A 109 29.75 -19.27 -3.65
N LEU A 110 30.83 -18.48 -3.64
CA LEU A 110 31.62 -18.20 -2.43
C LEU A 110 30.79 -17.47 -1.37
N LEU A 111 30.01 -16.46 -1.77
CA LEU A 111 29.14 -15.74 -0.84
C LEU A 111 28.01 -16.64 -0.33
N LEU A 112 27.48 -17.54 -1.15
CA LEU A 112 26.44 -18.48 -0.74
C LEU A 112 26.95 -19.45 0.33
N GLU A 113 28.17 -19.97 0.20
CA GLU A 113 28.82 -20.81 1.23
C GLU A 113 29.02 -20.03 2.53
N HIS A 114 29.45 -18.77 2.45
CA HIS A 114 29.59 -17.89 3.61
C HIS A 114 28.25 -17.61 4.32
N ILE A 115 27.20 -17.30 3.56
CA ILE A 115 25.83 -17.12 4.09
C ILE A 115 25.37 -18.41 4.76
N HIS A 116 25.65 -19.58 4.17
CA HIS A 116 25.29 -20.86 4.76
C HIS A 116 25.97 -21.07 6.13
N ARG A 117 27.28 -20.81 6.23
CA ARG A 117 28.01 -20.88 7.52
C ARG A 117 27.41 -19.92 8.56
N LEU A 118 27.20 -18.65 8.21
CA LEU A 118 26.60 -17.67 9.13
C LEU A 118 25.18 -18.08 9.56
N SER A 119 24.40 -18.68 8.66
CA SER A 119 23.06 -19.16 8.99
C SER A 119 23.08 -20.30 10.01
N GLN A 120 24.04 -21.23 9.90
CA GLN A 120 24.20 -22.31 10.88
C GLN A 120 24.57 -21.78 12.26
N GLU A 121 25.56 -20.88 12.33
CA GLU A 121 25.99 -20.23 13.57
C GLU A 121 24.83 -19.45 14.23
N SER A 122 24.02 -18.75 13.43
CA SER A 122 22.84 -18.04 13.93
C SER A 122 21.79 -18.96 14.55
N LEU A 123 21.68 -20.19 14.07
CA LEU A 123 20.73 -21.18 14.60
C LEU A 123 21.23 -21.81 15.90
N ASP A 124 22.52 -22.11 15.97
CA ASP A 124 23.14 -22.69 17.17
C ASP A 124 23.09 -21.71 18.36
N HIS A 125 23.11 -20.40 18.09
CA HIS A 125 23.06 -19.34 19.09
C HIS A 125 21.71 -18.60 19.18
N ALA A 126 20.73 -18.98 18.36
CA ALA A 126 19.44 -18.29 18.24
C ALA A 126 19.56 -16.77 18.01
N ASP A 127 20.53 -16.35 17.19
CA ASP A 127 20.81 -14.94 16.88
C ASP A 127 19.95 -14.43 15.72
N LEU A 128 18.84 -13.77 16.08
CA LEU A 128 17.92 -13.14 15.13
C LEU A 128 18.56 -12.04 14.29
N SER A 129 19.56 -11.33 14.81
CA SER A 129 20.23 -10.23 14.09
C SER A 129 21.06 -10.78 12.93
N VAL A 130 21.79 -11.87 13.16
CA VAL A 130 22.58 -12.56 12.12
C VAL A 130 21.66 -13.23 11.10
N LEU A 131 20.57 -13.84 11.54
CA LEU A 131 19.60 -14.48 10.65
C LEU A 131 18.91 -13.47 9.73
N THR A 132 18.49 -12.31 10.25
CA THR A 132 17.90 -11.24 9.43
C THR A 132 18.92 -10.62 8.47
N ALA A 133 20.18 -10.46 8.89
CA ALA A 133 21.27 -9.98 8.01
C ALA A 133 21.52 -10.93 6.83
N THR A 134 21.54 -12.24 7.07
CA THR A 134 21.75 -13.26 6.04
C THR A 134 20.57 -13.36 5.08
N ILE A 135 19.33 -13.18 5.57
CA ILE A 135 18.14 -13.02 4.72
C ILE A 135 18.28 -11.80 3.81
N GLY A 136 18.66 -10.64 4.36
CA GLY A 136 18.89 -9.41 3.60
C GLY A 136 19.95 -9.59 2.50
N ALA A 137 21.06 -10.25 2.83
CA ALA A 137 22.11 -10.57 1.85
C ALA A 137 21.60 -11.49 0.73
N ALA A 138 20.90 -12.57 1.07
CA ALA A 138 20.37 -13.53 0.10
C ALA A 138 19.32 -12.90 -0.82
N ALA A 139 18.41 -12.09 -0.25
CA ALA A 139 17.38 -11.40 -1.01
C ALA A 139 17.97 -10.35 -1.96
N LEU A 140 18.94 -9.56 -1.50
CA LEU A 140 19.60 -8.55 -2.33
C LEU A 140 20.32 -9.20 -3.53
N VAL A 141 21.12 -10.26 -3.29
CA VAL A 141 21.85 -10.96 -4.37
C VAL A 141 20.89 -11.61 -5.36
N LYS A 142 19.84 -12.29 -4.87
CA LYS A 142 18.76 -12.85 -5.71
C LYS A 142 18.17 -11.79 -6.64
N ASN A 143 17.86 -10.61 -6.11
CA ASN A 143 17.22 -9.54 -6.87
C ASN A 143 18.17 -8.93 -7.89
N SER A 144 19.43 -8.69 -7.53
CA SER A 144 20.46 -8.21 -8.46
C SER A 144 20.69 -9.19 -9.62
N LEU A 145 20.77 -10.49 -9.34
CA LEU A 145 20.89 -11.54 -10.38
C LEU A 145 19.70 -11.52 -11.34
N SER A 146 18.47 -11.29 -10.84
CA SER A 146 17.29 -11.15 -11.70
C SER A 146 17.41 -9.95 -12.63
N VAL A 147 17.92 -8.81 -12.14
CA VAL A 147 18.12 -7.60 -12.97
C VAL A 147 19.17 -7.85 -14.05
N TYR A 148 20.31 -8.46 -13.71
CA TYR A 148 21.33 -8.81 -14.71
C TYR A 148 20.79 -9.77 -15.77
N MET A 149 20.01 -10.77 -15.36
CA MET A 149 19.44 -11.74 -16.28
C MET A 149 18.48 -11.07 -17.26
N GLN A 150 17.63 -10.15 -16.79
CA GLN A 150 16.72 -9.37 -17.65
C GLN A 150 17.48 -8.44 -18.60
N ALA A 151 18.45 -7.69 -18.07
CA ALA A 151 19.24 -6.74 -18.85
C ALA A 151 20.08 -7.44 -19.95
N ALA A 152 20.66 -8.60 -19.63
CA ALA A 152 21.44 -9.42 -20.56
C ALA A 152 20.58 -10.01 -21.69
N THR A 153 19.30 -10.32 -21.45
CA THR A 153 18.37 -10.77 -22.52
C THR A 153 17.90 -9.65 -23.45
N THR A 154 17.97 -8.39 -23.04
CA THR A 154 17.46 -7.24 -23.82
C THR A 154 18.53 -6.51 -24.65
N THR A 155 19.80 -6.91 -24.62
CA THR A 155 20.94 -6.18 -25.21
C THR A 155 21.64 -6.89 -26.39
N ILE A 156 22.35 -6.10 -27.22
CA ILE A 156 22.93 -6.41 -28.54
C ILE A 156 23.96 -7.58 -28.55
N CYS A 157 24.46 -8.00 -27.38
CA CYS A 157 25.41 -9.10 -27.24
C CYS A 157 24.97 -10.06 -26.12
N PRO A 158 24.01 -10.98 -26.36
CA PRO A 158 23.68 -12.00 -25.37
C PRO A 158 24.93 -12.84 -25.07
N PRO A 159 25.19 -13.20 -23.79
CA PRO A 159 26.30 -14.10 -23.45
C PRO A 159 26.16 -15.41 -24.24
N LYS A 160 27.27 -16.07 -24.59
CA LYS A 160 27.25 -17.37 -25.28
C LYS A 160 26.87 -18.49 -24.30
N GLY A 161 25.64 -18.45 -23.84
CA GLY A 161 24.99 -19.47 -23.01
C GLY A 161 23.73 -20.01 -23.68
N ASP A 162 23.24 -21.14 -23.18
CA ASP A 162 21.99 -21.77 -23.63
C ASP A 162 20.82 -20.77 -23.56
N GLU A 163 19.88 -20.81 -24.53
CA GLU A 163 18.82 -19.80 -24.77
C GLU A 163 17.91 -19.48 -23.54
N LYS A 164 18.07 -20.21 -22.44
CA LYS A 164 17.26 -20.16 -21.22
C LYS A 164 17.90 -19.44 -20.02
N GLY A 165 19.04 -18.76 -20.17
CA GLY A 165 19.68 -17.93 -19.12
C GLY A 165 20.84 -18.58 -18.33
N GLY A 166 21.37 -19.71 -18.80
CA GLY A 166 22.67 -20.27 -18.38
C GLY A 166 22.96 -20.35 -16.86
N ALA A 167 24.21 -20.08 -16.48
CA ALA A 167 24.74 -20.19 -15.12
C ALA A 167 24.16 -19.15 -14.13
N LEU A 168 23.85 -17.93 -14.59
CA LEU A 168 23.23 -16.89 -13.76
C LEU A 168 21.85 -17.32 -13.24
N LYS A 169 21.07 -18.02 -14.06
CA LYS A 169 19.78 -18.57 -13.65
C LYS A 169 19.92 -19.65 -12.59
N LEU A 170 21.01 -20.42 -12.61
CA LEU A 170 21.31 -21.41 -11.57
C LEU A 170 21.60 -20.70 -10.23
N SER A 171 22.47 -19.69 -10.23
CA SER A 171 22.76 -18.87 -9.04
C SER A 171 21.49 -18.19 -8.52
N PHE A 172 20.66 -17.62 -9.39
CA PHE A 172 19.37 -17.04 -9.01
C PHE A 172 18.49 -18.07 -8.27
N LYS A 173 18.37 -19.29 -8.81
CA LYS A 173 17.59 -20.36 -8.17
C LYS A 173 18.16 -20.75 -6.80
N GLN A 174 19.48 -20.88 -6.68
CA GLN A 174 20.15 -21.22 -5.41
C GLN A 174 19.88 -20.15 -4.34
N TYR A 175 20.01 -18.87 -4.70
CA TYR A 175 19.72 -17.77 -3.77
C TYR A 175 18.23 -17.66 -3.46
N SER A 176 17.35 -17.97 -4.40
CA SER A 176 15.90 -18.05 -4.14
C SER A 176 15.57 -19.16 -3.14
N GLN A 177 16.18 -20.34 -3.28
CA GLN A 177 16.02 -21.45 -2.34
C GLN A 177 16.61 -21.12 -0.97
N MET A 178 17.78 -20.50 -0.91
CA MET A 178 18.39 -20.04 0.34
C MET A 178 17.49 -19.03 1.06
N SER A 179 16.98 -18.03 0.33
CA SER A 179 16.08 -17.01 0.89
C SER A 179 14.80 -17.63 1.48
N GLU A 180 14.20 -18.60 0.78
CA GLU A 180 13.02 -19.31 1.27
C GLU A 180 13.33 -20.19 2.50
N ALA A 181 14.43 -20.94 2.46
CA ALA A 181 14.85 -21.77 3.58
C ALA A 181 15.11 -20.93 4.85
N LEU A 182 15.79 -19.78 4.71
CA LEU A 182 16.02 -18.87 5.84
C LEU A 182 14.70 -18.29 6.39
N ALA A 183 13.71 -18.01 5.53
CA ALA A 183 12.40 -17.54 5.95
C ALA A 183 11.64 -18.60 6.78
N GLU A 184 11.65 -19.87 6.33
CA GLU A 184 11.08 -20.99 7.09
C GLU A 184 11.75 -21.17 8.45
N ARG A 185 13.09 -20.99 8.52
CA ARG A 185 13.83 -21.08 9.79
C ARG A 185 13.46 -19.93 10.75
N LEU A 186 13.33 -18.72 10.24
CA LEU A 186 12.92 -17.57 11.05
C LEU A 186 11.49 -17.74 11.58
N LEU A 187 10.58 -18.27 10.77
CA LEU A 187 9.23 -18.64 11.19
C LEU A 187 9.24 -19.69 12.31
N ASP A 188 9.93 -20.81 12.12
CA ASP A 188 10.04 -21.90 13.11
C ASP A 188 10.62 -21.40 14.44
N LEU A 189 11.65 -20.55 14.40
CA LEU A 189 12.22 -19.94 15.59
C LEU A 189 11.21 -19.10 16.37
N HIS A 190 10.49 -18.19 15.70
CA HIS A 190 9.45 -17.38 16.34
C HIS A 190 8.30 -18.22 16.89
N CYS A 191 7.86 -19.25 16.15
CA CYS A 191 6.83 -20.18 16.62
C CYS A 191 7.27 -20.94 17.86
N ARG A 192 8.52 -21.43 17.91
CA ARG A 192 9.06 -22.09 19.11
C ARG A 192 9.13 -21.13 20.29
N LEU A 193 9.58 -19.89 20.08
CA LEU A 193 9.62 -18.88 21.14
C LEU A 193 8.23 -18.65 21.76
N LEU A 194 7.22 -18.49 20.91
CA LEU A 194 5.83 -18.32 21.35
C LEU A 194 5.28 -19.57 22.05
N LEU A 195 5.43 -20.74 21.43
CA LEU A 195 4.81 -21.98 21.88
C LEU A 195 5.46 -22.60 23.12
N LEU A 196 6.75 -22.34 23.35
CA LEU A 196 7.49 -22.92 24.48
C LEU A 196 7.61 -21.94 25.67
N TYR A 197 7.74 -20.64 25.42
CA TYR A 197 8.04 -19.67 26.49
C TYR A 197 6.88 -18.74 26.85
N ILE A 198 5.98 -18.45 25.91
CA ILE A 198 4.87 -17.51 26.15
C ILE A 198 3.56 -18.26 26.43
N ILE A 199 3.30 -19.32 25.66
CA ILE A 199 2.02 -20.02 25.68
C ILE A 199 1.95 -21.11 26.77
N GLN A 200 3.02 -21.39 27.49
CA GLN A 200 3.13 -22.49 28.50
C GLN A 200 3.20 -21.98 29.93
N ASP A 201 2.31 -21.08 30.33
CA ASP A 201 2.24 -20.59 31.71
C ASP A 201 1.43 -21.52 32.61
N ALA A 202 2.04 -22.06 33.68
CA ALA A 202 1.40 -23.08 34.51
C ALA A 202 0.15 -22.57 35.25
N ASP A 203 0.19 -21.34 35.75
CA ASP A 203 -0.90 -20.76 36.56
C ASP A 203 -2.10 -20.36 35.70
N CYS A 204 -1.84 -19.85 34.49
CA CYS A 204 -2.89 -19.57 33.51
C CYS A 204 -3.54 -20.85 32.98
N LEU A 205 -2.82 -21.98 32.98
CA LEU A 205 -3.30 -23.25 32.42
C LEU A 205 -3.92 -24.19 33.45
N HIS A 206 -4.00 -23.79 34.71
CA HIS A 206 -4.69 -24.55 35.76
C HIS A 206 -6.22 -24.30 35.72
N TRP A 207 -6.91 -24.91 34.75
CA TRP A 207 -8.34 -24.68 34.50
C TRP A 207 -9.30 -25.31 35.52
N GLU A 208 -8.83 -26.29 36.29
CA GLU A 208 -9.63 -27.03 37.28
C GLU A 208 -9.54 -26.42 38.70
N ASP A 209 -8.79 -25.34 38.86
CA ASP A 209 -8.56 -24.69 40.15
C ASP A 209 -9.88 -24.23 40.77
N THR A 210 -10.01 -24.42 42.09
CA THR A 210 -11.19 -23.99 42.84
C THR A 210 -11.20 -22.48 43.08
N GLU A 211 -10.07 -21.80 42.93
CA GLU A 211 -9.95 -20.35 43.10
C GLU A 211 -10.02 -19.59 41.77
N PRO A 212 -10.63 -18.38 41.76
CA PRO A 212 -10.65 -17.54 40.58
C PRO A 212 -9.25 -17.01 40.27
N PHE A 213 -8.92 -16.92 38.99
CA PHE A 213 -7.65 -16.36 38.56
C PHE A 213 -7.60 -14.86 38.87
N PHE A 214 -6.65 -14.43 39.71
CA PHE A 214 -6.48 -13.03 40.13
C PHE A 214 -7.81 -12.36 40.48
N GLU A 215 -8.64 -13.02 41.29
CA GLU A 215 -9.93 -12.50 41.75
C GLU A 215 -10.89 -12.09 40.59
N SER A 216 -10.67 -12.61 39.38
CA SER A 216 -11.37 -12.26 38.14
C SER A 216 -11.19 -10.80 37.68
N GLU A 217 -10.11 -10.15 38.10
CA GLU A 217 -9.80 -8.76 37.72
C GLU A 217 -9.11 -8.64 36.36
N ARG A 218 -8.56 -9.74 35.83
CA ARG A 218 -7.77 -9.74 34.58
C ARG A 218 -7.85 -11.04 33.77
N GLY A 219 -7.59 -10.94 32.48
CA GLY A 219 -7.35 -12.08 31.60
C GLY A 219 -5.98 -12.72 31.81
N SER A 220 -5.72 -13.84 31.12
CA SER A 220 -4.48 -14.60 31.26
C SER A 220 -3.26 -13.84 30.75
N TYR A 221 -2.12 -14.03 31.42
CA TYR A 221 -0.83 -13.52 30.92
C TYR A 221 -0.47 -14.15 29.58
N THR A 222 -0.82 -15.42 29.36
CA THR A 222 -0.54 -16.12 28.09
C THR A 222 -1.11 -15.38 26.88
N VAL A 223 -2.39 -15.01 26.89
CA VAL A 223 -3.02 -14.34 25.74
C VAL A 223 -2.53 -12.90 25.61
N GLN A 224 -2.33 -12.19 26.73
CA GLN A 224 -1.82 -10.82 26.71
C GLN A 224 -0.38 -10.74 26.19
N MET A 225 0.51 -11.64 26.63
CA MET A 225 1.90 -11.68 26.19
C MET A 225 2.02 -12.20 24.75
N TRP A 226 1.18 -13.15 24.33
CA TRP A 226 1.08 -13.56 22.93
C TRP A 226 0.72 -12.37 22.03
N TRP A 227 -0.31 -11.60 22.39
CA TRP A 227 -0.69 -10.37 21.69
C TRP A 227 0.47 -9.38 21.60
N HIS A 228 1.09 -9.08 22.75
CA HIS A 228 2.19 -8.13 22.82
C HIS A 228 3.38 -8.55 21.95
N TYR A 229 3.75 -9.82 21.99
CA TYR A 229 4.82 -10.38 21.18
C TYR A 229 4.50 -10.31 19.70
N MET A 230 3.31 -10.75 19.27
CA MET A 230 2.89 -10.67 17.86
C MET A 230 2.99 -9.24 17.32
N ARG A 231 2.58 -8.24 18.10
CA ARG A 231 2.70 -6.83 17.68
C ARG A 231 4.15 -6.34 17.60
N GLY A 232 4.98 -6.70 18.59
CA GLY A 232 6.39 -6.34 18.61
C GLY A 232 7.13 -6.94 17.43
N THR A 233 7.01 -8.26 17.24
CA THR A 233 7.65 -8.98 16.14
C THR A 233 7.18 -8.50 14.78
N LYS A 234 5.91 -8.10 14.62
CA LYS A 234 5.46 -7.47 13.36
C LYS A 234 6.30 -6.24 13.03
N ALA A 235 6.51 -5.33 14.00
CA ALA A 235 7.30 -4.13 13.79
C ALA A 235 8.77 -4.48 13.48
N ASP A 236 9.32 -5.49 14.14
CA ASP A 236 10.69 -5.94 13.90
C ASP A 236 10.84 -6.57 12.50
N LEU A 237 9.93 -7.46 12.09
CA LEU A 237 9.90 -8.08 10.77
C LEU A 237 9.77 -7.04 9.67
N TRP A 238 8.86 -6.07 9.83
CA TRP A 238 8.66 -5.00 8.84
C TRP A 238 9.94 -4.18 8.63
N ASN A 239 10.80 -4.09 9.65
CA ASN A 239 12.04 -3.30 9.59
C ASN A 239 13.30 -4.13 9.26
N SER A 240 13.26 -5.45 9.34
CA SER A 240 14.47 -6.29 9.26
C SER A 240 14.56 -7.18 8.02
N VAL A 241 13.45 -7.66 7.48
CA VAL A 241 13.41 -8.59 6.33
C VAL A 241 12.65 -7.98 5.13
N PRO A 242 12.74 -8.56 3.92
CA PRO A 242 11.95 -8.11 2.79
C PRO A 242 10.44 -8.02 3.09
N PRO A 243 9.73 -6.96 2.64
CA PRO A 243 8.32 -6.73 2.94
C PRO A 243 7.38 -7.92 2.74
N LYS A 244 7.35 -8.54 1.55
CA LYS A 244 6.43 -9.67 1.27
C LYS A 244 6.80 -10.90 2.09
N MET A 245 8.10 -11.13 2.27
CA MET A 245 8.61 -12.17 3.16
C MET A 245 8.18 -11.95 4.62
N ALA A 246 8.27 -10.71 5.12
CA ALA A 246 7.85 -10.34 6.47
C ALA A 246 6.38 -10.70 6.68
N GLN A 247 5.52 -10.33 5.72
CA GLN A 247 4.09 -10.63 5.75
C GLN A 247 3.80 -12.12 5.76
N LYS A 248 4.50 -12.90 4.93
CA LYS A 248 4.38 -14.37 4.89
C LYS A 248 4.79 -15.02 6.21
N ILE A 249 5.92 -14.61 6.79
CA ILE A 249 6.39 -15.14 8.09
C ILE A 249 5.37 -14.79 9.18
N PHE A 250 4.91 -13.55 9.23
CA PHE A 250 3.90 -13.12 10.20
C PHE A 250 2.58 -13.90 10.07
N ALA A 251 2.14 -14.18 8.83
CA ALA A 251 0.98 -15.02 8.57
C ALA A 251 1.16 -16.46 9.07
N GLY A 252 2.34 -17.05 8.84
CA GLY A 252 2.71 -18.36 9.37
C GLY A 252 2.65 -18.40 10.90
N MET A 253 3.28 -17.41 11.57
CA MET A 253 3.30 -17.31 13.03
C MET A 253 1.89 -17.25 13.61
N LEU A 254 1.04 -16.39 13.04
CA LEU A 254 -0.36 -16.27 13.47
C LEU A 254 -1.11 -17.59 13.29
N ASN A 255 -0.96 -18.23 12.13
CA ASN A 255 -1.67 -19.47 11.81
C ASN A 255 -1.28 -20.66 12.70
N GLU A 256 0.03 -20.85 12.94
CA GLU A 256 0.55 -21.96 13.74
C GLU A 256 0.21 -21.80 15.22
N THR A 257 0.46 -20.62 15.79
CA THR A 257 0.15 -20.36 17.20
C THR A 257 -1.35 -20.39 17.47
N LEU A 258 -2.17 -19.86 16.56
CA LEU A 258 -3.63 -19.93 16.67
C LEU A 258 -4.14 -21.37 16.58
N SER A 259 -3.47 -22.26 15.86
CA SER A 259 -3.85 -23.68 15.81
C SER A 259 -3.76 -24.32 17.19
N VAL A 260 -2.66 -24.08 17.91
CA VAL A 260 -2.45 -24.59 19.28
C VAL A 260 -3.44 -23.99 20.25
N LEU A 261 -3.64 -22.67 20.20
CA LEU A 261 -4.61 -21.97 21.05
C LEU A 261 -6.03 -22.48 20.79
N THR A 262 -6.45 -22.62 19.53
CA THR A 262 -7.79 -23.10 19.17
C THR A 262 -8.05 -24.51 19.71
N VAL A 263 -7.12 -25.44 19.49
CA VAL A 263 -7.25 -26.82 20.00
C VAL A 263 -7.36 -26.82 21.52
N ARG A 264 -6.47 -26.09 22.21
CA ARG A 264 -6.46 -26.00 23.67
C ARG A 264 -7.79 -25.44 24.21
N TYR A 265 -8.18 -24.24 23.79
CA TYR A 265 -9.36 -23.53 24.31
C TYR A 265 -10.68 -24.21 23.97
N THR A 266 -10.76 -24.97 22.88
CA THR A 266 -11.95 -25.76 22.57
C THR A 266 -12.06 -27.05 23.39
N GLN A 267 -10.94 -27.60 23.87
CA GLN A 267 -10.88 -28.89 24.58
C GLN A 267 -10.90 -28.77 26.11
N ILE A 268 -10.46 -27.65 26.69
CA ILE A 268 -10.43 -27.40 28.14
C ILE A 268 -11.78 -27.75 28.80
N VAL A 269 -11.76 -28.28 30.03
CA VAL A 269 -12.90 -28.30 30.96
C VAL A 269 -12.54 -27.39 32.12
N THR A 270 -13.44 -26.49 32.52
CA THR A 270 -13.17 -25.47 33.53
C THR A 270 -13.93 -25.76 34.81
N SER A 271 -13.33 -25.40 35.95
CA SER A 271 -14.10 -25.20 37.19
C SER A 271 -15.07 -24.02 37.04
N VAL A 272 -15.99 -23.87 38.00
CA VAL A 272 -16.88 -22.70 38.05
C VAL A 272 -16.07 -21.41 38.24
N ALA A 273 -15.02 -21.45 39.05
CA ALA A 273 -14.17 -20.28 39.34
C ALA A 273 -13.33 -19.84 38.12
N ARG A 274 -12.91 -20.77 37.26
CA ARG A 274 -12.10 -20.49 36.06
C ARG A 274 -12.91 -20.29 34.77
N ALA A 275 -14.22 -20.52 34.80
CA ALA A 275 -15.08 -20.35 33.63
C ALA A 275 -15.04 -18.92 33.06
N GLN A 276 -14.98 -17.88 33.91
CA GLN A 276 -14.91 -16.49 33.45
C GLN A 276 -13.60 -16.19 32.73
N LEU A 277 -12.45 -16.63 33.27
CA LEU A 277 -11.14 -16.49 32.63
C LEU A 277 -11.15 -17.08 31.22
N HIS A 278 -11.68 -18.30 31.07
CA HIS A 278 -11.75 -19.00 29.78
C HIS A 278 -12.49 -18.20 28.72
N LEU A 279 -13.63 -17.59 29.07
CA LEU A 279 -14.42 -16.77 28.15
C LEU A 279 -13.72 -15.46 27.79
N VAL A 280 -13.06 -14.85 28.78
CA VAL A 280 -12.32 -13.60 28.60
C VAL A 280 -11.16 -13.81 27.65
N ASP A 281 -10.38 -14.87 27.84
CA ASP A 281 -9.27 -15.22 26.97
C ASP A 281 -9.74 -15.48 25.53
N ILE A 282 -10.83 -16.22 25.33
CA ILE A 282 -11.40 -16.44 23.99
C ILE A 282 -11.85 -15.12 23.36
N CYS A 283 -12.52 -14.27 24.12
CA CYS A 283 -12.96 -12.96 23.65
C CYS A 283 -11.77 -12.09 23.24
N ASN A 284 -10.75 -11.99 24.10
CA ASN A 284 -9.53 -11.23 23.84
C ASN A 284 -8.79 -11.78 22.61
N MET A 285 -8.70 -13.10 22.46
CA MET A 285 -8.11 -13.72 21.26
C MET A 285 -8.84 -13.28 19.98
N LEU A 286 -10.18 -13.35 19.94
CA LEU A 286 -10.95 -12.93 18.75
C LEU A 286 -10.73 -11.46 18.40
N LEU A 287 -10.72 -10.58 19.41
CA LEU A 287 -10.48 -9.14 19.23
C LEU A 287 -9.04 -8.85 18.78
N CYS A 288 -8.06 -9.50 19.39
CA CYS A 288 -6.66 -9.42 18.96
C CYS A 288 -6.50 -9.87 17.51
N ILE A 289 -7.10 -11.01 17.13
CA ILE A 289 -6.98 -11.53 15.76
C ILE A 289 -7.64 -10.58 14.76
N ALA A 290 -8.78 -9.96 15.10
CA ALA A 290 -9.41 -8.96 14.23
C ALA A 290 -8.49 -7.76 13.94
N GLU A 291 -7.60 -7.39 14.87
CA GLU A 291 -6.58 -6.35 14.68
C GLU A 291 -5.31 -6.86 13.98
N LEU A 292 -4.94 -8.14 14.13
CA LEU A 292 -3.76 -8.71 13.46
C LEU A 292 -4.05 -9.09 12.00
N LEU A 293 -5.25 -9.57 11.70
CA LEU A 293 -5.65 -10.15 10.41
C LEU A 293 -5.45 -9.22 9.20
N PRO A 294 -5.68 -7.89 9.26
CA PRO A 294 -5.43 -7.00 8.12
C PRO A 294 -3.99 -7.06 7.59
N HIS A 295 -3.02 -7.35 8.46
CA HIS A 295 -1.60 -7.37 8.09
C HIS A 295 -1.24 -8.54 7.17
N ILE A 296 -2.12 -9.52 7.00
CA ILE A 296 -1.90 -10.73 6.17
C ILE A 296 -2.94 -10.90 5.06
N CYS A 297 -3.94 -10.02 5.02
CA CYS A 297 -4.98 -10.03 3.99
C CYS A 297 -4.53 -9.24 2.77
N GLU A 298 -4.95 -9.68 1.58
CA GLU A 298 -4.67 -8.99 0.32
C GLU A 298 -5.81 -8.02 -0.08
N SER A 299 -7.00 -8.19 0.50
CA SER A 299 -8.18 -7.37 0.24
C SER A 299 -9.10 -7.26 1.46
N GLY A 300 -10.03 -6.30 1.42
CA GLY A 300 -11.12 -6.19 2.40
C GLY A 300 -12.03 -7.41 2.42
N GLU A 301 -12.22 -8.09 1.29
CA GLU A 301 -12.97 -9.35 1.20
C GLU A 301 -12.33 -10.47 2.03
N ALA A 302 -11.02 -10.64 1.87
CA ALA A 302 -10.23 -11.60 2.63
C ALA A 302 -10.35 -11.31 4.12
N TYR A 303 -10.31 -10.02 4.51
CA TYR A 303 -10.40 -9.60 5.90
C TYR A 303 -11.75 -9.96 6.55
N VAL A 304 -12.86 -9.78 5.84
CA VAL A 304 -14.20 -10.11 6.41
C VAL A 304 -14.59 -11.58 6.23
N GLY A 305 -13.78 -12.34 5.49
CA GLY A 305 -14.04 -13.73 5.16
C GLY A 305 -15.21 -13.90 4.18
N LEU A 306 -15.32 -13.00 3.21
CA LEU A 306 -16.15 -13.19 2.02
C LEU A 306 -15.43 -14.09 1.02
N GLN A 307 -16.19 -14.90 0.29
CA GLN A 307 -15.67 -15.80 -0.76
C GLN A 307 -14.39 -16.58 -0.36
N LEU A 308 -14.35 -17.14 0.87
CA LEU A 308 -13.16 -17.81 1.45
C LEU A 308 -12.57 -18.95 0.59
N SER A 309 -13.32 -19.50 -0.36
CA SER A 309 -12.81 -20.49 -1.33
C SER A 309 -11.77 -19.91 -2.29
N ASN A 310 -11.84 -18.61 -2.55
CA ASN A 310 -10.95 -17.88 -3.46
C ASN A 310 -9.74 -17.28 -2.74
N GLN A 311 -9.70 -17.35 -1.41
CA GLN A 311 -8.68 -16.74 -0.56
C GLN A 311 -7.52 -17.71 -0.27
N SER A 312 -6.41 -17.16 0.23
CA SER A 312 -5.24 -17.96 0.61
C SER A 312 -5.59 -19.00 1.68
N VAL A 313 -4.88 -20.13 1.66
CA VAL A 313 -5.10 -21.24 2.61
C VAL A 313 -4.95 -20.76 4.06
N ILE A 314 -3.96 -19.92 4.33
CA ILE A 314 -3.71 -19.37 5.67
C ILE A 314 -4.88 -18.52 6.16
N VAL A 315 -5.39 -17.60 5.33
CA VAL A 315 -6.53 -16.75 5.71
C VAL A 315 -7.77 -17.62 5.99
N ARG A 316 -8.05 -18.58 5.10
CA ARG A 316 -9.16 -19.53 5.29
C ARG A 316 -9.04 -20.32 6.60
N ASP A 317 -7.83 -20.78 6.93
CA ASP A 317 -7.55 -21.52 8.16
C ASP A 317 -7.76 -20.65 9.40
N ILE A 318 -7.32 -19.39 9.38
CA ILE A 318 -7.52 -18.44 10.48
C ILE A 318 -9.00 -18.18 10.69
N HIS A 319 -9.77 -17.90 9.63
CA HIS A 319 -11.23 -17.74 9.75
C HIS A 319 -11.90 -18.99 10.31
N ALA A 320 -11.46 -20.19 9.89
CA ALA A 320 -12.00 -21.44 10.41
C ALA A 320 -11.68 -21.62 11.91
N LYS A 321 -10.46 -21.28 12.35
CA LYS A 321 -10.03 -21.36 13.76
C LYS A 321 -10.78 -20.35 14.64
N CYS A 322 -10.87 -19.09 14.21
CA CYS A 322 -11.65 -18.08 14.90
C CYS A 322 -13.14 -18.43 15.00
N ARG A 323 -13.69 -19.08 13.97
CA ARG A 323 -15.07 -19.58 13.99
C ARG A 323 -15.27 -20.64 15.09
N GLU A 324 -14.35 -21.60 15.25
CA GLU A 324 -14.43 -22.58 16.34
C GLU A 324 -14.28 -21.93 17.73
N LEU A 325 -13.39 -20.94 17.86
CA LEU A 325 -13.26 -20.14 19.09
C LEU A 325 -14.56 -19.37 19.40
N PHE A 326 -15.18 -18.79 18.38
CA PHE A 326 -16.45 -18.07 18.52
C PHE A 326 -17.60 -19.00 18.93
N TYR A 327 -17.68 -20.21 18.37
CA TYR A 327 -18.64 -21.21 18.84
C TYR A 327 -18.42 -21.57 20.31
N CYS A 328 -17.16 -21.72 20.71
CA CYS A 328 -16.78 -21.97 22.09
C CYS A 328 -17.28 -20.83 23.00
N LEU A 329 -17.04 -19.57 22.62
CA LEU A 329 -17.49 -18.38 23.35
C LEU A 329 -19.02 -18.38 23.54
N LEU A 330 -19.78 -18.61 22.47
CA LEU A 330 -21.24 -18.58 22.54
C LEU A 330 -21.82 -19.73 23.37
N LEU A 331 -21.40 -20.97 23.10
CA LEU A 331 -21.99 -22.15 23.71
C LEU A 331 -21.55 -22.37 25.17
N ARG A 332 -20.31 -22.00 25.50
CA ARG A 332 -19.78 -22.12 26.86
C ARG A 332 -20.00 -20.86 27.70
N GLY A 333 -20.18 -19.70 27.06
CA GLY A 333 -20.44 -18.43 27.76
C GLY A 333 -21.90 -18.11 28.00
N ALA A 334 -22.83 -18.63 27.18
CA ALA A 334 -24.24 -18.31 27.35
C ALA A 334 -24.78 -18.75 28.74
N PRO A 335 -25.57 -17.91 29.42
CA PRO A 335 -26.26 -18.31 30.65
C PRO A 335 -27.16 -19.51 30.40
N LEU A 336 -27.24 -20.43 31.37
CA LEU A 336 -28.00 -21.68 31.23
C LEU A 336 -29.48 -21.43 30.90
N GLY A 337 -30.09 -20.38 31.46
CA GLY A 337 -31.46 -19.98 31.15
C GLY A 337 -31.66 -19.56 29.68
N VAL A 338 -30.66 -18.90 29.07
CA VAL A 338 -30.68 -18.54 27.64
C VAL A 338 -30.61 -19.80 26.79
N LEU A 339 -29.68 -20.71 27.11
CA LEU A 339 -29.55 -22.00 26.42
C LEU A 339 -30.86 -22.79 26.52
N SER A 340 -31.43 -22.95 27.72
CA SER A 340 -32.70 -23.66 27.91
C SER A 340 -33.81 -23.07 27.04
N LYS A 341 -33.93 -21.73 26.97
CA LYS A 341 -34.92 -21.04 26.14
C LYS A 341 -34.71 -21.30 24.65
N VAL A 342 -33.46 -21.28 24.17
CA VAL A 342 -33.13 -21.52 22.76
C VAL A 342 -33.39 -22.98 22.38
N PHE A 343 -32.89 -23.93 23.16
CA PHE A 343 -33.04 -25.37 22.87
C PHE A 343 -34.49 -25.85 22.99
N ARG A 344 -35.33 -25.22 23.83
CA ARG A 344 -36.78 -25.54 23.91
C ARG A 344 -37.52 -25.44 22.58
N LYS A 345 -37.03 -24.65 21.62
CA LYS A 345 -37.62 -24.53 20.28
C LYS A 345 -37.47 -25.81 19.44
N GLY A 346 -36.60 -26.74 19.84
CA GLY A 346 -36.24 -27.95 19.09
C GLY A 346 -35.13 -27.68 18.08
N LEU A 347 -34.34 -28.72 17.75
CA LEU A 347 -33.15 -28.58 16.90
C LEU A 347 -33.47 -28.10 15.48
N ASP A 348 -34.61 -28.49 14.92
CA ASP A 348 -35.00 -28.14 13.55
C ASP A 348 -35.38 -26.65 13.39
N ASN A 349 -35.72 -25.98 14.49
CA ASN A 349 -36.13 -24.57 14.51
C ASN A 349 -35.01 -23.63 14.98
N MET A 350 -33.76 -24.12 15.04
CA MET A 350 -32.62 -23.36 15.54
C MET A 350 -31.77 -22.84 14.38
N GLU A 351 -31.84 -21.53 14.14
CA GLU A 351 -31.09 -20.85 13.08
C GLU A 351 -29.57 -21.05 13.16
N MET A 352 -28.99 -21.29 14.34
CA MET A 352 -27.54 -21.56 14.46
C MET A 352 -27.05 -22.74 13.59
N PHE A 353 -27.93 -23.69 13.27
CA PHE A 353 -27.62 -24.84 12.42
C PHE A 353 -27.84 -24.56 10.91
N SER A 354 -28.47 -23.44 10.57
CA SER A 354 -28.65 -23.00 9.20
C SER A 354 -27.29 -22.67 8.56
N SER A 355 -27.16 -22.98 7.27
CA SER A 355 -25.93 -22.70 6.53
C SER A 355 -25.74 -21.20 6.28
N ARG A 356 -24.48 -20.77 6.25
CA ARG A 356 -24.01 -19.39 6.12
C ARG A 356 -22.98 -19.27 5.00
N HIS A 357 -23.26 -19.86 3.83
CA HIS A 357 -22.36 -19.79 2.67
C HIS A 357 -22.36 -18.38 2.06
N GLY A 358 -21.18 -17.87 1.72
CA GLY A 358 -21.02 -16.60 1.02
C GLY A 358 -21.13 -15.34 1.88
N LEU A 359 -21.58 -15.43 3.14
CA LEU A 359 -21.71 -14.25 4.01
C LEU A 359 -20.42 -13.94 4.79
N PRO A 360 -20.23 -12.71 5.30
CA PRO A 360 -19.12 -12.38 6.18
C PRO A 360 -19.11 -13.27 7.43
N SER A 361 -17.91 -13.55 7.92
CA SER A 361 -17.69 -14.44 9.06
C SER A 361 -18.38 -13.92 10.33
N ALA A 362 -19.18 -14.75 11.00
CA ALA A 362 -19.91 -14.30 12.20
C ALA A 362 -18.99 -13.75 13.30
N TRP A 363 -17.79 -14.34 13.46
CA TRP A 363 -16.81 -13.89 14.44
C TRP A 363 -16.22 -12.52 14.10
N ILE A 364 -16.06 -12.18 12.81
CA ILE A 364 -15.52 -10.87 12.42
C ILE A 364 -16.58 -9.77 12.62
N ILE A 365 -17.85 -10.08 12.33
CA ILE A 365 -18.98 -9.18 12.62
C ILE A 365 -19.05 -8.92 14.13
N PHE A 366 -18.84 -9.95 14.95
CA PHE A 366 -18.75 -9.82 16.40
C PHE A 366 -17.58 -8.93 16.84
N ALA A 367 -16.39 -9.12 16.26
CA ALA A 367 -15.20 -8.38 16.64
C ALA A 367 -15.18 -6.93 16.13
N LEU A 368 -15.91 -6.63 15.05
CA LEU A 368 -15.96 -5.32 14.38
C LEU A 368 -17.39 -4.74 14.36
N PRO A 369 -18.06 -4.57 15.52
CA PRO A 369 -19.49 -4.19 15.55
C PRO A 369 -19.78 -2.82 14.93
N ARG A 370 -18.81 -1.90 14.88
CA ARG A 370 -18.96 -0.57 14.25
C ARG A 370 -19.01 -0.64 12.72
N TYR A 371 -18.39 -1.65 12.12
CA TYR A 371 -18.38 -1.86 10.67
C TYR A 371 -19.69 -2.48 10.18
N PHE A 372 -20.41 -3.14 11.09
CA PHE A 372 -21.63 -3.90 10.85
C PHE A 372 -22.72 -3.51 11.85
N PRO A 373 -23.25 -2.27 11.78
CA PRO A 373 -24.27 -1.80 12.70
C PRO A 373 -25.54 -2.66 12.60
N LYS A 374 -26.22 -2.87 13.75
CA LYS A 374 -27.38 -3.78 13.87
C LYS A 374 -28.55 -3.48 12.91
N GLU A 375 -28.62 -2.23 12.43
CA GLU A 375 -29.63 -1.75 11.48
C GLU A 375 -29.38 -2.30 10.06
N GLN A 376 -28.14 -2.64 9.74
CA GLN A 376 -27.75 -3.24 8.47
C GLN A 376 -27.73 -4.77 8.62
N SER A 377 -28.75 -5.44 8.10
CA SER A 377 -28.78 -6.90 8.12
C SER A 377 -27.66 -7.46 7.22
N CYS A 378 -26.58 -7.93 7.83
CA CYS A 378 -25.49 -8.64 7.15
C CYS A 378 -25.91 -10.02 6.59
N GLN A 379 -27.21 -10.33 6.62
CA GLN A 379 -27.77 -11.57 6.08
C GLN A 379 -27.83 -11.57 4.54
N TRP A 380 -27.64 -10.41 3.90
CA TRP A 380 -27.74 -10.23 2.45
C TRP A 380 -26.41 -9.92 1.77
N VAL A 381 -25.34 -9.71 2.54
CA VAL A 381 -24.02 -9.38 2.00
C VAL A 381 -23.37 -10.66 1.52
N THR A 382 -23.40 -10.93 0.23
CA THR A 382 -22.76 -12.10 -0.39
C THR A 382 -21.52 -11.73 -1.19
N GLU A 383 -21.44 -10.48 -1.61
CA GLU A 383 -20.32 -9.90 -2.34
C GLU A 383 -19.84 -8.62 -1.65
N PHE A 384 -18.62 -8.20 -1.94
CA PHE A 384 -18.08 -6.95 -1.39
C PHE A 384 -18.82 -5.71 -1.91
N ALA A 385 -19.41 -5.81 -3.11
CA ALA A 385 -20.24 -4.79 -3.70
C ALA A 385 -21.50 -4.47 -2.87
N ASP A 386 -22.01 -5.45 -2.11
CA ASP A 386 -23.20 -5.32 -1.26
C ASP A 386 -22.95 -4.48 0.00
N LEU A 387 -21.68 -4.31 0.39
CA LEU A 387 -21.32 -3.49 1.54
C LEU A 387 -21.60 -2.02 1.28
N THR A 388 -21.99 -1.30 2.34
CA THR A 388 -22.12 0.16 2.25
C THR A 388 -20.79 0.80 1.88
N THR A 389 -20.85 1.93 1.18
CA THR A 389 -19.67 2.70 0.75
C THR A 389 -18.69 2.92 1.89
N ASN A 390 -19.18 3.34 3.06
CA ASN A 390 -18.38 3.58 4.24
C ASN A 390 -17.67 2.31 4.74
N THR A 391 -18.42 1.22 4.94
CA THR A 391 -17.85 -0.05 5.42
C THR A 391 -16.80 -0.60 4.44
N ALA A 392 -17.11 -0.61 3.14
CA ALA A 392 -16.20 -1.12 2.11
C ALA A 392 -14.87 -0.36 2.09
N ILE A 393 -14.94 0.99 2.08
CA ILE A 393 -13.74 1.85 2.09
C ILE A 393 -12.94 1.65 3.38
N SER A 394 -13.60 1.61 4.55
CA SER A 394 -12.91 1.44 5.83
C SER A 394 -12.16 0.11 5.93
N LEU A 395 -12.73 -0.97 5.39
CA LEU A 395 -12.09 -2.29 5.36
C LEU A 395 -10.86 -2.30 4.45
N GLU A 396 -10.99 -1.80 3.22
CA GLU A 396 -9.86 -1.70 2.29
C GLU A 396 -8.76 -0.78 2.87
N LEU A 397 -9.13 0.36 3.46
CA LEU A 397 -8.19 1.28 4.11
C LEU A 397 -7.43 0.61 5.26
N ARG A 398 -8.10 -0.20 6.10
CA ARG A 398 -7.43 -0.96 7.16
C ARG A 398 -6.41 -1.95 6.60
N VAL A 399 -6.71 -2.62 5.48
CA VAL A 399 -5.79 -3.54 4.82
C VAL A 399 -4.60 -2.80 4.21
N LEU A 400 -4.82 -1.70 3.47
CA LEU A 400 -3.74 -0.88 2.89
C LEU A 400 -2.74 -0.43 3.95
N LEU A 401 -3.25 0.11 5.06
CA LEU A 401 -2.41 0.66 6.14
C LEU A 401 -1.74 -0.43 6.99
N ALA A 402 -2.12 -1.69 6.82
CA ALA A 402 -1.52 -2.83 7.50
C ALA A 402 -0.35 -3.45 6.70
N PHE A 403 -0.20 -3.10 5.41
CA PHE A 403 0.89 -3.60 4.58
C PHE A 403 2.30 -3.23 5.09
N PRO A 404 3.33 -4.06 4.79
CA PRO A 404 4.74 -3.79 5.10
C PRO A 404 5.34 -2.60 4.36
N GLU A 405 4.79 -2.28 3.21
CA GLU A 405 5.11 -1.07 2.47
C GLU A 405 3.89 -0.54 1.73
N ALA A 406 4.05 0.62 1.12
CA ALA A 406 3.02 1.22 0.30
C ALA A 406 2.74 0.39 -0.97
N HIS A 407 1.47 0.01 -1.15
CA HIS A 407 1.01 -0.67 -2.35
C HIS A 407 0.28 0.32 -3.27
N TRP A 408 0.97 0.82 -4.31
CA TRP A 408 0.50 1.95 -5.11
C TRP A 408 -0.80 1.71 -5.86
N SER A 409 -0.99 0.51 -6.45
CA SER A 409 -2.25 0.18 -7.13
C SER A 409 -3.42 0.07 -6.15
N TYR A 410 -3.17 -0.45 -4.96
CA TYR A 410 -4.21 -0.59 -3.94
C TYR A 410 -4.57 0.76 -3.31
N LEU A 411 -3.60 1.68 -3.20
CA LEU A 411 -3.84 3.08 -2.88
C LEU A 411 -4.75 3.74 -3.91
N LEU A 412 -4.45 3.60 -5.21
CA LEU A 412 -5.30 4.17 -6.27
C LEU A 412 -6.71 3.57 -6.27
N LYS A 413 -6.83 2.25 -6.07
CA LYS A 413 -8.12 1.57 -5.90
C LYS A 413 -8.96 2.24 -4.81
N ILE A 414 -8.38 2.47 -3.63
CA ILE A 414 -9.11 3.10 -2.51
C ILE A 414 -9.45 4.57 -2.78
N LEU A 415 -8.58 5.32 -3.46
CA LEU A 415 -8.83 6.72 -3.79
C LEU A 415 -9.97 6.88 -4.82
N LEU A 416 -10.15 5.91 -5.71
CA LEU A 416 -11.12 5.96 -6.81
C LEU A 416 -12.40 5.14 -6.56
N MET A 417 -12.40 4.22 -5.59
CA MET A 417 -13.57 3.37 -5.33
C MET A 417 -14.81 4.17 -4.92
N ARG A 418 -15.98 3.69 -5.38
CA ARG A 418 -17.31 4.27 -5.06
C ARG A 418 -17.38 5.76 -5.39
N ASP A 419 -17.08 6.11 -6.64
CA ASP A 419 -17.05 7.48 -7.17
C ASP A 419 -16.08 8.40 -6.41
N ALA A 420 -14.89 7.87 -6.10
CA ALA A 420 -13.83 8.55 -5.37
C ALA A 420 -14.28 9.17 -4.01
N TYR A 421 -15.20 8.49 -3.30
CA TYR A 421 -15.83 9.02 -2.09
C TYR A 421 -14.84 9.45 -0.99
N LEU A 422 -13.80 8.63 -0.72
CA LEU A 422 -12.77 8.96 0.25
C LEU A 422 -11.99 10.22 -0.16
N THR A 423 -11.61 10.29 -1.44
CA THR A 423 -10.92 11.45 -2.01
C THR A 423 -11.76 12.72 -1.84
N GLY A 424 -13.07 12.63 -2.07
CA GLY A 424 -13.99 13.75 -1.84
C GLY A 424 -14.05 14.21 -0.38
N ILE A 425 -14.02 13.29 0.60
CA ILE A 425 -13.96 13.65 2.04
C ILE A 425 -12.67 14.43 2.33
N ILE A 426 -11.53 13.91 1.87
CA ILE A 426 -10.23 14.52 2.12
C ILE A 426 -10.14 15.89 1.44
N MET A 427 -10.54 15.98 0.17
CA MET A 427 -10.54 17.22 -0.61
C MET A 427 -11.37 18.31 0.07
N ARG A 428 -12.61 18.00 0.46
CA ARG A 428 -13.50 18.93 1.17
C ARG A 428 -12.94 19.42 2.49
N HIS A 429 -12.24 18.55 3.22
CA HIS A 429 -11.61 18.92 4.49
C HIS A 429 -10.42 19.85 4.25
N LEU A 430 -9.46 19.43 3.44
CA LEU A 430 -8.18 20.15 3.28
C LEU A 430 -8.32 21.46 2.51
N MET A 431 -9.27 21.56 1.58
CA MET A 431 -9.56 22.83 0.89
C MET A 431 -10.00 23.94 1.86
N ARG A 432 -10.62 23.60 3.01
CA ARG A 432 -10.98 24.58 4.06
C ARG A 432 -9.79 25.02 4.92
N HIS A 433 -8.70 24.27 4.87
CA HIS A 433 -7.52 24.43 5.72
C HIS A 433 -6.25 24.68 4.89
N LEU A 434 -6.42 25.22 3.68
CA LEU A 434 -5.29 25.70 2.89
C LEU A 434 -4.60 26.88 3.58
N PRO A 435 -3.29 27.08 3.33
CA PRO A 435 -2.59 28.27 3.79
C PRO A 435 -3.20 29.51 3.13
N SER A 436 -2.97 30.70 3.70
CA SER A 436 -3.39 31.94 3.06
C SER A 436 -2.72 32.08 1.68
N SER A 437 -3.40 32.74 0.74
CA SER A 437 -2.89 32.93 -0.62
C SER A 437 -1.52 33.64 -0.67
N GLU A 438 -1.24 34.50 0.30
CA GLU A 438 0.06 35.15 0.46
C GLU A 438 1.20 34.17 0.78
N ASN A 439 0.87 33.07 1.47
CA ASN A 439 1.78 32.01 1.87
C ASN A 439 1.92 30.90 0.82
N PHE A 440 1.21 30.98 -0.31
CA PHE A 440 1.48 30.10 -1.44
C PHE A 440 2.90 30.32 -1.95
N LYS A 441 3.62 29.21 -2.15
CA LYS A 441 4.97 29.23 -2.68
C LYS A 441 4.95 29.65 -4.15
N ASN A 442 5.98 30.38 -4.56
CA ASN A 442 6.15 30.74 -5.96
C ASN A 442 6.55 29.49 -6.75
N VAL A 443 5.70 29.08 -7.69
CA VAL A 443 5.86 27.86 -8.49
C VAL A 443 7.08 27.90 -9.42
N ALA A 444 7.48 29.07 -9.90
CA ALA A 444 8.68 29.21 -10.72
C ALA A 444 9.96 28.90 -9.91
N LYS A 445 9.94 29.18 -8.60
CA LYS A 445 11.10 29.01 -7.70
C LYS A 445 11.09 27.69 -6.93
N HIS A 446 9.90 27.21 -6.58
CA HIS A 446 9.73 25.98 -5.82
C HIS A 446 9.00 24.94 -6.68
N SER A 447 9.72 23.89 -7.06
CA SER A 447 9.11 22.78 -7.77
C SER A 447 8.53 21.75 -6.80
N PHE A 448 7.36 21.21 -7.13
CA PHE A 448 6.81 20.04 -6.43
C PHE A 448 7.72 18.81 -6.57
N THR A 449 8.47 18.71 -7.68
CA THR A 449 9.33 17.57 -8.01
C THR A 449 10.80 17.79 -7.63
N SER A 450 11.21 19.00 -7.26
CA SER A 450 12.60 19.35 -6.95
C SER A 450 12.67 20.41 -5.84
N ALA A 451 13.38 20.10 -4.76
CA ALA A 451 13.74 21.10 -3.76
C ALA A 451 14.79 22.07 -4.32
N GLU A 452 14.85 23.29 -3.80
CA GLU A 452 15.95 24.22 -4.08
C GLU A 452 17.29 23.54 -3.74
N GLY A 453 18.15 23.34 -4.76
CA GLY A 453 19.35 22.52 -4.65
C GLY A 453 19.02 21.03 -4.84
N ALA A 454 19.67 20.40 -5.81
CA ALA A 454 19.46 19.01 -6.25
C ALA A 454 19.05 18.05 -5.10
N PRO A 455 18.09 17.13 -5.32
CA PRO A 455 17.57 16.28 -4.27
C PRO A 455 18.72 15.60 -3.54
N LEU A 456 18.83 15.86 -2.23
CA LEU A 456 19.75 15.18 -1.33
C LEU A 456 19.44 13.68 -1.39
N LYS A 457 20.08 12.98 -2.34
CA LYS A 457 20.08 11.53 -2.40
C LYS A 457 20.47 11.04 -1.02
N CYS A 458 19.67 10.15 -0.43
CA CYS A 458 20.11 9.50 0.80
C CYS A 458 21.40 8.71 0.53
N GLU A 459 22.27 8.61 1.53
CA GLU A 459 23.54 7.86 1.43
C GLU A 459 23.35 6.33 1.36
N ALA A 460 22.12 5.84 1.44
CA ALA A 460 21.79 4.42 1.38
C ALA A 460 22.01 3.81 -0.01
N PHE A 461 22.28 2.51 -0.05
CA PHE A 461 22.56 1.77 -1.29
C PHE A 461 21.33 1.76 -2.24
N LEU A 462 21.57 1.77 -3.56
CA LEU A 462 20.55 1.86 -4.63
C LEU A 462 19.74 3.17 -4.68
N CYS A 463 20.14 4.23 -3.97
CA CYS A 463 19.41 5.49 -3.99
C CYS A 463 19.39 6.18 -5.38
N ARG A 464 18.19 6.53 -5.85
CA ARG A 464 17.94 7.24 -7.11
C ARG A 464 17.51 8.70 -6.94
N GLY A 465 17.51 9.23 -5.71
CA GLY A 465 16.89 10.52 -5.39
C GLY A 465 15.37 10.45 -5.23
N GLU A 466 14.77 9.30 -5.49
CA GLU A 466 13.33 9.06 -5.29
C GLU A 466 12.96 8.81 -3.82
N CYS A 467 13.91 8.75 -2.90
CA CYS A 467 13.65 8.60 -1.45
C CYS A 467 13.15 9.88 -0.78
N PHE A 468 13.01 10.97 -1.53
CA PHE A 468 12.59 12.25 -0.99
C PHE A 468 11.25 12.15 -0.27
N ASN A 469 11.20 12.70 0.94
CA ASN A 469 10.00 12.80 1.75
C ASN A 469 9.60 14.27 1.87
N VAL A 470 8.54 14.64 1.16
CA VAL A 470 7.95 15.99 1.16
C VAL A 470 7.70 16.50 2.58
N THR A 471 7.30 15.61 3.49
CA THR A 471 7.02 15.92 4.90
C THR A 471 8.26 16.46 5.64
N GLU A 472 9.45 15.95 5.33
CA GLU A 472 10.71 16.37 5.96
C GLU A 472 11.15 17.74 5.46
N SER A 473 10.96 18.01 4.16
CA SER A 473 11.24 19.32 3.56
C SER A 473 10.33 20.41 4.13
N ILE A 474 9.06 20.09 4.37
CA ILE A 474 8.08 21.06 4.89
C ILE A 474 8.23 21.27 6.40
N ALA A 475 8.86 20.35 7.14
CA ALA A 475 8.98 20.45 8.59
C ALA A 475 9.73 21.70 9.07
N ALA A 476 10.57 22.30 8.22
CA ALA A 476 11.30 23.54 8.51
C ALA A 476 10.59 24.82 8.04
N ASP A 477 9.41 24.71 7.43
CA ASP A 477 8.63 25.83 6.95
C ASP A 477 7.98 26.63 8.10
N ILE A 478 7.56 27.87 7.81
CA ILE A 478 6.88 28.76 8.76
C ILE A 478 5.47 28.22 9.07
N ASP A 479 4.78 27.68 8.06
CA ASP A 479 3.46 27.03 8.20
C ASP A 479 3.52 25.58 7.67
N PRO A 480 4.14 24.66 8.42
CA PRO A 480 4.34 23.30 7.95
C PRO A 480 3.03 22.52 7.73
N VAL A 481 1.97 22.87 8.48
CA VAL A 481 0.67 22.22 8.35
C VAL A 481 -0.06 22.70 7.10
N GLY A 482 -0.14 24.02 6.88
CA GLY A 482 -0.74 24.58 5.68
C GLY A 482 0.00 24.15 4.41
N GLN A 483 1.33 24.16 4.42
CA GLN A 483 2.12 23.68 3.29
C GLN A 483 1.91 22.17 3.04
N SER A 484 1.77 21.35 4.09
CA SER A 484 1.40 19.94 3.92
C SER A 484 0.03 19.81 3.25
N ASN A 485 -0.98 20.56 3.70
CA ASN A 485 -2.32 20.55 3.12
C ASN A 485 -2.29 20.95 1.64
N TYR A 486 -1.49 21.96 1.28
CA TYR A 486 -1.28 22.37 -0.11
C TYR A 486 -0.78 21.18 -0.96
N GLN A 487 0.27 20.49 -0.52
CA GLN A 487 0.83 19.37 -1.27
C GLN A 487 -0.12 18.18 -1.40
N ILE A 488 -0.92 17.91 -0.36
CA ILE A 488 -1.91 16.83 -0.40
C ILE A 488 -3.02 17.15 -1.40
N VAL A 489 -3.54 18.38 -1.42
CA VAL A 489 -4.57 18.80 -2.38
C VAL A 489 -4.05 18.79 -3.81
N LEU A 490 -2.80 19.23 -4.03
CA LEU A 490 -2.13 19.15 -5.32
C LEU A 490 -2.04 17.69 -5.77
N SER A 491 -1.56 16.81 -4.89
CA SER A 491 -1.40 15.37 -5.16
C SER A 491 -2.74 14.68 -5.45
N LEU A 492 -3.79 14.95 -4.68
CA LEU A 492 -5.13 14.39 -4.91
C LEU A 492 -5.69 14.86 -6.26
N THR A 493 -5.58 16.16 -6.54
CA THR A 493 -6.09 16.73 -7.79
C THR A 493 -5.37 16.12 -8.99
N TYR A 494 -4.04 16.03 -8.93
CA TYR A 494 -3.24 15.43 -9.99
C TYR A 494 -3.66 13.98 -10.26
N LEU A 495 -3.79 13.14 -9.23
CA LEU A 495 -4.17 11.74 -9.44
C LEU A 495 -5.61 11.59 -9.96
N VAL A 496 -6.58 12.34 -9.42
CA VAL A 496 -7.97 12.27 -9.88
C VAL A 496 -8.10 12.71 -11.34
N VAL A 497 -7.32 13.71 -11.77
CA VAL A 497 -7.30 14.15 -13.18
C VAL A 497 -6.54 13.16 -14.08
N ALA A 498 -5.44 12.58 -13.59
CA ALA A 498 -4.60 11.66 -14.37
C ALA A 498 -5.30 10.31 -14.65
N VAL A 499 -5.99 9.75 -13.66
CA VAL A 499 -6.52 8.37 -13.73
C VAL A 499 -8.00 8.23 -13.42
N GLY A 500 -8.66 9.28 -12.94
CA GLY A 500 -10.07 9.26 -12.57
C GLY A 500 -11.03 9.44 -13.77
N LYS A 501 -12.28 9.05 -13.57
CA LYS A 501 -13.38 9.30 -14.51
C LYS A 501 -13.93 10.71 -14.31
N ALA A 502 -14.71 11.19 -15.28
CA ALA A 502 -15.39 12.49 -15.16
C ALA A 502 -16.32 12.56 -13.93
N VAL A 503 -16.93 11.44 -13.53
CA VAL A 503 -17.75 11.34 -12.31
C VAL A 503 -16.90 11.56 -11.05
N ASP A 504 -15.68 11.00 -11.00
CA ASP A 504 -14.76 11.14 -9.86
C ASP A 504 -14.29 12.61 -9.71
N ILE A 505 -13.97 13.26 -10.83
CA ILE A 505 -13.62 14.69 -10.85
C ILE A 505 -14.79 15.53 -10.33
N LYS A 506 -16.02 15.23 -10.79
CA LYS A 506 -17.24 15.93 -10.37
C LYS A 506 -17.52 15.74 -8.88
N SER A 507 -17.49 14.50 -8.39
CA SER A 507 -17.81 14.15 -7.00
C SER A 507 -16.80 14.70 -5.99
N CYS A 508 -15.55 14.92 -6.43
CA CYS A 508 -14.44 15.38 -5.61
C CYS A 508 -14.19 16.88 -5.76
N LEU A 509 -13.55 17.30 -6.85
CA LEU A 509 -13.04 18.67 -6.99
C LEU A 509 -14.18 19.65 -7.26
N ILE A 510 -15.02 19.40 -8.28
CA ILE A 510 -16.09 20.31 -8.70
C ILE A 510 -17.08 20.54 -7.54
N LYS A 511 -17.60 19.45 -6.96
CA LYS A 511 -18.49 19.52 -5.80
C LYS A 511 -17.86 20.27 -4.62
N THR A 512 -16.56 20.12 -4.37
CA THR A 512 -15.87 20.87 -3.30
C THR A 512 -15.80 22.36 -3.61
N LEU A 513 -15.55 22.75 -4.86
CA LEU A 513 -15.53 24.14 -5.29
C LEU A 513 -16.92 24.79 -5.23
N GLU A 514 -17.98 24.04 -5.54
CA GLU A 514 -19.38 24.50 -5.44
C GLU A 514 -19.85 24.64 -3.99
N GLU A 515 -19.62 23.62 -3.14
CA GLU A 515 -20.11 23.58 -1.75
C GLU A 515 -19.33 24.51 -0.82
N HIS A 516 -18.02 24.64 -1.04
CA HIS A 516 -17.11 25.39 -0.20
C HIS A 516 -16.49 26.53 -0.96
N ALA A 517 -17.24 27.16 -1.87
CA ALA A 517 -16.83 28.32 -2.62
C ALA A 517 -16.29 29.39 -1.67
N VAL A 518 -14.98 29.32 -1.38
CA VAL A 518 -14.20 30.40 -0.81
C VAL A 518 -14.46 31.55 -1.77
N SER A 519 -14.94 32.69 -1.28
CA SER A 519 -15.25 33.82 -2.15
C SER A 519 -14.04 34.08 -3.05
N GLY A 520 -14.23 34.00 -4.37
CA GLY A 520 -13.14 34.20 -5.32
C GLY A 520 -12.30 32.96 -5.67
N TRP A 521 -12.78 31.73 -5.46
CA TRP A 521 -12.03 30.53 -5.89
C TRP A 521 -11.68 30.54 -7.39
N SER A 522 -12.55 31.14 -8.21
CA SER A 522 -12.38 31.27 -9.66
C SER A 522 -11.51 32.47 -10.04
N ASP A 523 -11.14 33.36 -9.11
CA ASP A 523 -10.38 34.57 -9.42
C ASP A 523 -9.04 34.25 -10.08
N CYS A 524 -8.41 33.13 -9.71
CA CYS A 524 -7.16 32.66 -10.33
C CYS A 524 -7.30 32.24 -11.81
N LEU A 525 -8.53 32.03 -12.29
CA LEU A 525 -8.84 31.72 -13.68
C LEU A 525 -9.21 32.96 -14.50
N ASP A 526 -9.23 34.15 -13.90
CA ASP A 526 -9.45 35.38 -14.66
C ASP A 526 -8.24 35.67 -15.56
N LYS A 527 -8.49 36.20 -16.75
CA LYS A 527 -7.43 36.54 -17.71
C LYS A 527 -6.39 37.52 -17.15
N ARG A 528 -6.76 38.32 -16.16
CA ARG A 528 -5.83 39.22 -15.44
C ARG A 528 -4.85 38.50 -14.53
N GLN A 529 -4.99 37.19 -14.33
CA GLN A 529 -4.18 36.38 -13.40
C GLN A 529 -3.22 35.40 -14.08
N VAL A 530 -3.04 35.47 -15.41
CA VAL A 530 -2.11 34.59 -16.16
C VAL A 530 -0.69 34.63 -15.56
N TRP A 531 -0.21 35.81 -15.19
CA TRP A 531 1.12 36.04 -14.61
C TRP A 531 1.28 35.54 -13.16
N ASN A 532 0.19 35.23 -12.45
CA ASN A 532 0.25 34.92 -11.02
C ASN A 532 1.00 33.60 -10.77
N GLN A 533 2.17 33.67 -10.12
CA GLN A 533 2.99 32.49 -9.78
C GLN A 533 2.67 31.89 -8.40
N LYS A 534 1.72 32.47 -7.66
CA LYS A 534 1.21 31.99 -6.37
C LYS A 534 -0.21 31.47 -6.56
N ARG A 535 -0.32 30.21 -6.95
CA ARG A 535 -1.57 29.57 -7.38
C ARG A 535 -2.11 28.60 -6.35
N THR A 536 -3.42 28.38 -6.40
CA THR A 536 -4.08 27.34 -5.63
C THR A 536 -3.54 25.95 -6.01
N PRO A 537 -3.48 25.00 -5.06
CA PRO A 537 -2.86 23.70 -5.31
C PRO A 537 -3.57 22.87 -6.38
N TRP A 538 -4.90 22.98 -6.49
CA TRP A 538 -5.67 22.27 -7.52
C TRP A 538 -5.39 22.82 -8.93
N LEU A 539 -5.14 24.13 -9.08
CA LEU A 539 -4.83 24.73 -10.37
C LEU A 539 -3.41 24.33 -10.80
N GLU A 540 -2.47 24.39 -9.86
CA GLU A 540 -1.09 23.96 -10.11
C GLU A 540 -1.01 22.48 -10.50
N ALA A 541 -1.80 21.61 -9.85
CA ALA A 541 -1.92 20.20 -10.23
C ALA A 541 -2.33 19.99 -11.69
N ILE A 542 -3.26 20.82 -12.21
CA ILE A 542 -3.70 20.74 -13.61
C ILE A 542 -2.60 21.23 -14.55
N MET A 543 -1.83 22.25 -14.17
CA MET A 543 -0.75 22.78 -15.00
C MET A 543 0.42 21.82 -15.17
N HIS A 544 0.61 20.87 -14.24
CA HIS A 544 1.61 19.82 -14.38
C HIS A 544 1.39 18.86 -15.56
N PHE A 545 0.19 18.83 -16.15
CA PHE A 545 -0.05 18.11 -17.40
C PHE A 545 0.44 18.88 -18.64
N VAL A 546 0.63 20.19 -18.50
CA VAL A 546 1.04 21.09 -19.59
C VAL A 546 2.56 21.28 -19.60
N TYR A 547 3.21 21.45 -18.45
CA TYR A 547 4.66 21.72 -18.39
C TYR A 547 5.55 20.80 -19.23
N PRO A 548 5.36 19.45 -19.24
CA PRO A 548 6.28 18.55 -19.94
C PRO A 548 6.37 18.76 -21.45
N VAL A 549 5.39 19.41 -22.07
CA VAL A 549 5.36 19.65 -23.52
C VAL A 549 5.74 21.08 -23.90
N LEU A 550 5.98 21.96 -22.92
CA LEU A 550 6.22 23.39 -23.17
C LEU A 550 7.68 23.75 -23.45
N ASP A 551 8.64 22.90 -23.08
CA ASP A 551 10.07 23.18 -23.29
C ASP A 551 10.38 23.53 -24.75
N CYS A 552 9.86 22.73 -25.70
CA CYS A 552 10.03 22.98 -27.12
C CYS A 552 9.34 24.29 -27.58
N VAL A 553 8.19 24.62 -26.99
CA VAL A 553 7.47 25.87 -27.33
C VAL A 553 8.29 27.07 -26.90
N VAL A 554 8.82 27.05 -25.68
CA VAL A 554 9.66 28.13 -25.13
C VAL A 554 10.90 28.34 -26.00
N GLU A 555 11.61 27.27 -26.35
CA GLU A 555 12.79 27.36 -27.22
C GLU A 555 12.46 27.93 -28.60
N MET A 556 11.36 27.50 -29.23
CA MET A 556 10.92 28.03 -30.53
C MET A 556 10.59 29.52 -30.46
N LEU A 557 9.91 29.96 -29.40
CA LEU A 557 9.55 31.38 -29.24
C LEU A 557 10.77 32.27 -29.03
N ILE A 558 11.72 31.83 -28.19
CA ILE A 558 12.98 32.55 -27.98
C ILE A 558 13.74 32.67 -29.31
N ASN A 559 13.92 31.55 -30.02
CA ASN A 559 14.62 31.53 -31.31
C ASN A 559 13.93 32.40 -32.36
N ALA A 560 12.59 32.45 -32.39
CA ALA A 560 11.86 33.28 -33.35
C ALA A 560 12.11 34.78 -33.11
N VAL A 561 12.08 35.23 -31.85
CA VAL A 561 12.34 36.63 -31.49
C VAL A 561 13.81 36.99 -31.71
N GLU A 562 14.75 36.09 -31.36
CA GLU A 562 16.19 36.28 -31.66
C GLU A 562 16.45 36.43 -33.17
N ASN A 563 15.67 35.76 -34.01
CA ASN A 563 15.73 35.86 -35.47
C ASN A 563 14.92 37.04 -36.06
N GLY A 564 14.41 37.94 -35.22
CA GLY A 564 13.77 39.19 -35.64
C GLY A 564 12.25 39.12 -35.83
N ALA A 565 11.58 38.08 -35.33
CA ALA A 565 10.12 38.06 -35.30
C ALA A 565 9.57 39.15 -34.36
N SER A 566 8.50 39.81 -34.80
CA SER A 566 7.75 40.74 -33.94
C SER A 566 6.99 39.98 -32.84
N MET A 567 6.63 40.65 -31.74
CA MET A 567 5.83 40.02 -30.66
C MET A 567 4.47 39.50 -31.15
N TYR A 568 3.85 40.18 -32.13
CA TYR A 568 2.62 39.70 -32.76
C TYR A 568 2.83 38.35 -33.48
N GLN A 569 3.93 38.21 -34.23
CA GLN A 569 4.29 36.96 -34.89
C GLN A 569 4.66 35.87 -33.87
N ALA A 570 5.32 36.24 -32.76
CA ALA A 570 5.64 35.32 -31.68
C ALA A 570 4.37 34.79 -30.98
N MET A 571 3.37 35.63 -30.72
CA MET A 571 2.08 35.19 -30.13
C MET A 571 1.28 34.28 -31.07
N SER A 572 1.26 34.62 -32.37
CA SER A 572 0.69 33.73 -33.39
C SER A 572 1.43 32.38 -33.45
N LEU A 573 2.76 32.40 -33.31
CA LEU A 573 3.57 31.17 -33.25
C LEU A 573 3.25 30.37 -32.00
N ALA A 574 3.08 31.02 -30.84
CA ALA A 574 2.72 30.34 -29.59
C ALA A 574 1.41 29.56 -29.71
N LEU A 575 0.36 30.19 -30.26
CA LEU A 575 -0.93 29.53 -30.52
C LEU A 575 -0.79 28.36 -31.49
N THR A 576 -0.01 28.54 -32.56
CA THR A 576 0.26 27.47 -33.54
C THR A 576 0.97 26.30 -32.87
N CYS A 577 2.02 26.55 -32.08
CA CYS A 577 2.76 25.51 -31.37
C CYS A 577 1.88 24.76 -30.38
N VAL A 578 1.04 25.47 -29.62
CA VAL A 578 0.07 24.87 -28.69
C VAL A 578 -0.95 24.00 -29.43
N SER A 579 -1.41 24.41 -30.61
CA SER A 579 -2.33 23.63 -31.45
C SER A 579 -1.70 22.32 -31.95
N GLU A 580 -0.42 22.36 -32.33
CA GLU A 580 0.31 21.19 -32.84
C GLU A 580 0.66 20.18 -31.74
N ILE A 581 0.94 20.64 -30.51
CA ILE A 581 1.24 19.74 -29.38
C ILE A 581 -0.01 19.23 -28.67
N TRP A 582 -1.22 19.67 -29.08
CA TRP A 582 -2.47 19.28 -28.42
C TRP A 582 -2.68 17.76 -28.39
N ASP A 583 -2.30 17.06 -29.46
CA ASP A 583 -2.44 15.60 -29.55
C ASP A 583 -1.55 14.85 -28.55
N CYS A 584 -0.56 15.51 -27.96
CA CYS A 584 0.30 14.97 -26.90
C CYS A 584 -0.24 15.22 -25.48
N MET A 585 -1.29 16.03 -25.34
CA MET A 585 -1.88 16.36 -24.04
C MET A 585 -2.79 15.23 -23.54
N PRO A 586 -2.78 14.94 -22.22
CA PRO A 586 -3.62 13.89 -21.67
C PRO A 586 -5.10 14.30 -21.66
N GLU A 587 -5.99 13.34 -21.97
CA GLU A 587 -7.45 13.53 -22.01
C GLU A 587 -8.02 14.11 -20.69
N GLY A 588 -7.37 13.79 -19.56
CA GLY A 588 -7.70 14.32 -18.24
C GLY A 588 -7.71 15.86 -18.19
N LEU A 589 -6.79 16.52 -18.90
CA LEU A 589 -6.69 17.98 -18.93
C LEU A 589 -7.92 18.63 -19.56
N TYR A 590 -8.41 18.08 -20.67
CA TYR A 590 -9.65 18.59 -21.27
C TYR A 590 -10.84 18.31 -20.36
N LYS A 591 -10.97 17.09 -19.84
CA LYS A 591 -12.08 16.70 -18.94
C LYS A 591 -12.20 17.69 -17.79
N ILE A 592 -11.12 18.00 -17.08
CA ILE A 592 -11.18 18.93 -15.94
C ILE A 592 -11.49 20.37 -16.38
N THR A 593 -10.88 20.86 -17.45
CA THR A 593 -11.08 22.25 -17.91
C THR A 593 -12.49 22.48 -18.43
N ALA A 594 -13.09 21.50 -19.11
CA ALA A 594 -14.50 21.53 -19.52
C ALA A 594 -15.44 21.54 -18.30
N LEU A 595 -15.18 20.70 -17.30
CA LEU A 595 -15.98 20.67 -16.07
C LEU A 595 -15.88 21.96 -15.26
N LEU A 596 -14.71 22.59 -15.24
CA LEU A 596 -14.52 23.90 -14.61
C LEU A 596 -15.24 25.01 -15.40
N GLN A 597 -15.20 24.97 -16.74
CA GLN A 597 -15.92 25.93 -17.59
C GLN A 597 -17.42 25.96 -17.27
N ASP A 598 -18.03 24.80 -16.98
CA ASP A 598 -19.46 24.69 -16.67
C ASP A 598 -19.86 25.36 -15.35
N ILE A 599 -18.94 25.49 -14.39
CA ILE A 599 -19.22 26.02 -13.04
C ILE A 599 -18.65 27.42 -12.77
N ILE A 600 -17.98 28.03 -13.75
CA ILE A 600 -17.36 29.34 -13.56
C ILE A 600 -18.41 30.44 -13.32
N PRO A 601 -18.23 31.28 -12.27
CA PRO A 601 -19.08 32.44 -12.07
C PRO A 601 -18.94 33.47 -13.20
N VAL A 602 -20.04 34.14 -13.52
CA VAL A 602 -20.10 35.21 -14.56
C VAL A 602 -19.12 36.38 -14.29
N SER A 603 -18.67 36.53 -13.04
CA SER A 603 -17.70 37.56 -12.64
C SER A 603 -16.27 37.29 -13.12
N THR A 604 -15.92 36.04 -13.40
CA THR A 604 -14.58 35.63 -13.84
C THR A 604 -14.59 35.41 -15.34
N ARG A 605 -13.65 36.03 -16.05
CA ARG A 605 -13.50 35.83 -17.50
C ARG A 605 -12.12 35.24 -17.82
N PRO A 606 -12.04 33.93 -18.14
CA PRO A 606 -10.81 33.31 -18.58
C PRO A 606 -10.28 33.91 -19.89
N LEU A 607 -8.99 33.72 -20.16
CA LEU A 607 -8.35 34.10 -21.42
C LEU A 607 -9.09 33.46 -22.61
N GLY A 608 -9.52 34.27 -23.57
CA GLY A 608 -10.31 33.81 -24.71
C GLY A 608 -11.63 33.12 -24.34
N ASP A 609 -12.22 33.50 -23.19
CA ASP A 609 -13.43 32.90 -22.59
C ASP A 609 -13.34 31.38 -22.36
N SER A 610 -12.13 30.82 -22.31
CA SER A 610 -11.86 29.40 -22.16
C SER A 610 -10.90 29.10 -21.00
N VAL A 611 -11.32 28.25 -20.05
CA VAL A 611 -10.46 27.71 -18.99
C VAL A 611 -9.25 26.98 -19.53
N LEU A 612 -9.43 26.21 -20.62
CA LEU A 612 -8.33 25.46 -21.22
C LEU A 612 -7.19 26.39 -21.67
N LEU A 613 -7.53 27.41 -22.46
CA LEU A 613 -6.58 28.43 -22.90
C LEU A 613 -5.91 29.15 -21.73
N GLN A 614 -6.68 29.54 -20.71
CA GLN A 614 -6.15 30.15 -19.48
C GLN A 614 -5.10 29.26 -18.81
N VAL A 615 -5.37 27.96 -18.65
CA VAL A 615 -4.45 27.01 -18.01
C VAL A 615 -3.16 26.84 -18.82
N VAL A 616 -3.28 26.66 -20.14
CA VAL A 616 -2.12 26.44 -21.02
C VAL A 616 -1.20 27.65 -21.05
N PHE A 617 -1.74 28.86 -21.21
CA PHE A 617 -0.93 30.07 -21.28
C PHE A 617 -0.38 30.51 -19.92
N ALA A 618 -1.09 30.25 -18.82
CA ALA A 618 -0.54 30.45 -17.49
C ALA A 618 0.62 29.47 -17.18
N ALA A 619 0.57 28.23 -17.69
CA ALA A 619 1.69 27.31 -17.61
C ALA A 619 2.88 27.74 -18.50
N LEU A 620 2.61 28.20 -19.73
CA LEU A 620 3.63 28.74 -20.63
C LEU A 620 4.32 29.98 -20.04
N TYR A 621 3.56 30.87 -19.40
CA TYR A 621 4.12 32.00 -18.66
C TYR A 621 5.12 31.52 -17.60
N THR A 622 4.77 30.50 -16.81
CA THR A 622 5.64 29.95 -15.77
C THR A 622 6.94 29.37 -16.35
N GLU A 623 6.87 28.63 -17.45
CA GLU A 623 8.07 28.07 -18.09
C GLU A 623 8.98 29.15 -18.71
N LEU A 624 8.41 30.23 -19.24
CA LEU A 624 9.18 31.39 -19.70
C LEU A 624 9.92 32.08 -18.54
N ILE A 625 9.26 32.24 -17.38
CA ILE A 625 9.91 32.81 -16.19
C ILE A 625 11.03 31.91 -15.67
N LYS A 626 10.80 30.59 -15.57
CA LYS A 626 11.84 29.62 -15.17
C LYS A 626 13.04 29.68 -16.12
N THR A 627 12.77 29.72 -17.42
CA THR A 627 13.82 29.81 -18.44
C THR A 627 14.58 31.14 -18.33
N ALA A 628 13.89 32.26 -18.09
CA ALA A 628 14.52 33.55 -17.86
C ALA A 628 15.48 33.50 -16.67
N GLU A 629 15.05 32.98 -15.52
CA GLU A 629 15.88 32.85 -14.31
C GLU A 629 17.08 31.93 -14.54
N LEU A 630 16.92 30.82 -15.28
CA LEU A 630 18.03 29.94 -15.67
C LEU A 630 19.05 30.64 -16.57
N GLN A 631 18.59 31.46 -17.52
CA GLN A 631 19.48 32.24 -18.39
C GLN A 631 20.20 33.36 -17.62
N GLU A 632 19.55 34.00 -16.63
CA GLU A 632 20.21 34.94 -15.72
C GLU A 632 21.33 34.26 -14.93
N GLN A 633 21.08 33.08 -14.37
CA GLN A 633 22.09 32.29 -13.67
C GLN A 633 23.26 31.90 -14.59
N ALA A 634 22.97 31.62 -15.86
CA ALA A 634 23.96 31.37 -16.90
C ALA A 634 24.66 32.64 -17.44
N LYS A 635 24.32 33.83 -16.91
CA LYS A 635 24.83 35.15 -17.34
C LYS A 635 24.51 35.53 -18.78
N ASN A 636 23.37 35.06 -19.30
CA ASN A 636 22.88 35.40 -20.62
C ASN A 636 21.70 36.40 -20.52
N GLU A 637 22.03 37.66 -20.23
CA GLU A 637 21.05 38.71 -19.95
C GLU A 637 20.13 39.02 -21.14
N ASP A 638 20.65 38.94 -22.37
CA ASP A 638 19.86 39.18 -23.59
C ASP A 638 18.75 38.14 -23.76
N LYS A 639 19.06 36.85 -23.56
CA LYS A 639 18.06 35.78 -23.62
C LYS A 639 17.05 35.86 -22.48
N ALA A 640 17.50 36.22 -21.28
CA ALA A 640 16.60 36.43 -20.16
C ALA A 640 15.59 37.57 -20.44
N ALA A 641 16.05 38.69 -21.01
CA ALA A 641 15.20 39.80 -21.40
C ALA A 641 14.15 39.43 -22.47
N VAL A 642 14.53 38.59 -23.44
CA VAL A 642 13.60 38.02 -24.43
C VAL A 642 12.52 37.18 -23.76
N CYS A 643 12.90 36.32 -22.80
CA CYS A 643 11.94 35.49 -22.06
C CYS A 643 10.93 36.34 -21.26
N TYR A 644 11.40 37.39 -20.57
CA TYR A 644 10.48 38.31 -19.87
C TYR A 644 9.55 39.03 -20.84
N SER A 645 10.07 39.54 -21.96
CA SER A 645 9.25 40.22 -22.97
C SER A 645 8.18 39.30 -23.56
N LEU A 646 8.52 38.04 -23.81
CA LEU A 646 7.58 37.01 -24.27
C LEU A 646 6.50 36.71 -23.23
N SER A 647 6.88 36.59 -21.96
CA SER A 647 5.93 36.32 -20.87
C SER A 647 4.93 37.48 -20.63
N GLU A 648 5.38 38.73 -20.76
CA GLU A 648 4.48 39.90 -20.75
C GLU A 648 3.52 39.88 -21.94
N ALA A 649 4.01 39.60 -23.15
CA ALA A 649 3.19 39.58 -24.36
C ALA A 649 2.05 38.53 -24.29
N ILE A 650 2.31 37.36 -23.68
CA ILE A 650 1.31 36.30 -23.51
C ILE A 650 0.12 36.75 -22.66
N CYS A 651 0.32 37.63 -21.68
CA CYS A 651 -0.76 38.12 -20.82
C CYS A 651 -1.82 38.95 -21.58
N SER A 652 -1.47 39.43 -22.78
CA SER A 652 -2.30 40.27 -23.64
C SER A 652 -2.68 39.57 -24.96
N ILE A 653 -2.58 38.23 -25.05
CA ILE A 653 -2.79 37.52 -26.32
C ILE A 653 -4.23 37.61 -26.85
N ASP A 654 -5.21 37.80 -25.95
CA ASP A 654 -6.63 37.97 -26.30
C ASP A 654 -7.07 39.45 -26.42
N GLU A 655 -6.14 40.40 -26.33
CA GLU A 655 -6.46 41.82 -26.41
C GLU A 655 -6.68 42.28 -27.86
N ASP A 656 -7.70 43.13 -28.04
CA ASP A 656 -8.10 43.74 -29.32
C ASP A 656 -8.47 42.74 -30.44
N ASP A 657 -8.93 41.54 -30.09
CA ASP A 657 -9.35 40.50 -31.04
C ASP A 657 -8.27 40.10 -32.08
N LYS A 658 -6.99 40.32 -31.74
CA LYS A 658 -5.84 40.16 -32.65
C LYS A 658 -5.59 38.73 -33.12
N HIS A 659 -5.95 37.75 -32.30
CA HIS A 659 -5.70 36.32 -32.52
C HIS A 659 -6.97 35.46 -32.36
N THR A 660 -8.16 36.07 -32.37
CA THR A 660 -9.45 35.39 -32.08
C THR A 660 -9.69 34.17 -32.99
N ASP A 661 -9.43 34.27 -34.29
CA ASP A 661 -9.61 33.16 -35.23
C ASP A 661 -8.72 31.94 -34.90
N GLN A 662 -7.48 32.17 -34.46
CA GLN A 662 -6.54 31.11 -34.08
C GLN A 662 -6.95 30.45 -32.77
N ILE A 663 -7.45 31.25 -31.82
CA ILE A 663 -7.98 30.76 -30.55
C ILE A 663 -9.21 29.89 -30.81
N GLU A 664 -10.17 30.35 -31.61
CA GLU A 664 -11.37 29.57 -31.95
C GLU A 664 -11.02 28.27 -32.68
N LEU A 665 -10.03 28.29 -33.59
CA LEU A 665 -9.55 27.11 -34.28
C LEU A 665 -8.96 26.08 -33.31
N PHE A 666 -8.10 26.52 -32.38
CA PHE A 666 -7.53 25.65 -31.35
C PHE A 666 -8.62 25.03 -30.45
N LEU A 667 -9.56 25.84 -29.97
CA LEU A 667 -10.65 25.35 -29.12
C LEU A 667 -11.56 24.35 -29.84
N LYS A 668 -11.78 24.56 -31.15
CA LYS A 668 -12.51 23.62 -31.99
C LYS A 668 -11.74 22.31 -32.16
N GLN A 669 -10.43 22.37 -32.46
CA GLN A 669 -9.57 21.18 -32.54
C GLN A 669 -9.60 20.38 -31.23
N ALA A 670 -9.47 21.06 -30.09
CA ALA A 670 -9.52 20.44 -28.77
C ALA A 670 -10.85 19.73 -28.47
N LYS A 671 -11.96 20.26 -29.00
CA LYS A 671 -13.28 19.65 -28.87
C LYS A 671 -13.48 18.46 -29.82
N GLU A 672 -12.92 18.52 -31.03
CA GLU A 672 -13.06 17.48 -32.06
C GLU A 672 -12.22 16.24 -31.77
N SER A 673 -11.03 16.39 -31.17
CA SER A 673 -10.14 15.26 -30.82
C SER A 673 -10.80 14.23 -29.89
N ILE A 674 -11.84 14.63 -29.15
CA ILE A 674 -12.54 13.79 -28.15
C ILE A 674 -13.74 13.06 -28.74
N ASN A 675 -14.41 13.67 -29.72
CA ASN A 675 -15.53 13.04 -30.41
C ASN A 675 -15.06 11.81 -31.20
N LEU A 676 -13.81 11.83 -31.69
CA LEU A 676 -13.18 10.70 -32.36
C LEU A 676 -12.94 9.52 -31.41
N ASP A 677 -12.48 9.74 -30.19
CA ASP A 677 -12.27 8.67 -29.19
C ASP A 677 -13.58 8.11 -28.62
N THR A 678 -14.62 8.94 -28.49
CA THR A 678 -15.95 8.48 -28.03
C THR A 678 -16.70 7.65 -29.07
N ASP A 679 -16.52 7.92 -30.38
CA ASP A 679 -17.10 7.11 -31.46
C ASP A 679 -16.36 5.77 -31.70
N PHE A 680 -15.05 5.71 -31.42
CA PHE A 680 -14.31 4.43 -31.39
C PHE A 680 -14.66 3.58 -30.15
N GLY A 681 -15.06 4.19 -29.04
CA GLY A 681 -15.52 3.49 -27.83
C GLY A 681 -16.88 2.79 -27.98
N SER A 682 -17.71 3.20 -28.94
CA SER A 682 -19.03 2.58 -29.18
C SER A 682 -18.99 1.38 -30.14
N SER A 683 -17.90 1.21 -30.91
CA SER A 683 -17.83 0.22 -32.00
C SER A 683 -16.78 -0.89 -31.82
N CYS A 684 -15.89 -0.81 -30.83
CA CYS A 684 -14.85 -1.82 -30.60
C CYS A 684 -15.24 -2.91 -29.57
N SER A 685 -16.23 -3.73 -29.92
CA SER A 685 -16.34 -5.12 -29.42
C SER A 685 -15.67 -6.09 -30.38
N ARG A 686 -14.35 -5.95 -30.61
CA ARG A 686 -13.47 -6.98 -31.19
C ARG A 686 -12.02 -6.51 -31.12
N GLY A 687 -11.16 -7.36 -30.56
CA GLY A 687 -9.82 -6.99 -30.11
C GLY A 687 -8.90 -6.40 -31.19
N ALA A 688 -8.21 -5.33 -30.79
CA ALA A 688 -6.88 -4.95 -31.23
C ALA A 688 -6.37 -3.86 -30.27
N GLY A 689 -5.19 -4.07 -29.69
CA GLY A 689 -4.56 -3.13 -28.76
C GLY A 689 -4.05 -1.88 -29.48
N GLY A 690 -4.39 -0.71 -28.93
CA GLY A 690 -3.65 0.51 -29.14
C GLY A 690 -2.40 0.49 -28.26
N MET A 691 -1.26 0.15 -28.86
CA MET A 691 0.04 0.19 -28.22
C MET A 691 0.49 1.65 -28.07
N SER A 692 0.60 2.12 -26.83
CA SER A 692 1.54 3.20 -26.51
C SER A 692 2.95 2.61 -26.49
N ALA A 693 3.83 3.18 -27.30
CA ALA A 693 5.21 2.74 -27.45
C ALA A 693 6.02 3.10 -26.19
N VAL A 694 6.10 2.18 -25.24
CA VAL A 694 7.26 1.83 -24.37
C VAL A 694 6.72 0.86 -23.30
N SER A 695 6.57 -0.40 -23.68
CA SER A 695 6.54 -1.54 -22.75
C SER A 695 6.64 -2.83 -23.56
N THR A 696 7.87 -3.23 -23.90
CA THR A 696 8.13 -4.59 -24.37
C THR A 696 8.49 -5.45 -23.16
N VAL A 697 7.48 -5.97 -22.48
CA VAL A 697 7.64 -7.19 -21.68
C VAL A 697 6.55 -8.16 -22.09
N LYS A 698 6.91 -9.14 -22.93
CA LYS A 698 6.05 -10.29 -23.24
C LYS A 698 5.96 -11.17 -22.00
N ILE A 699 4.74 -11.37 -21.50
CA ILE A 699 4.41 -12.19 -20.33
C ILE A 699 4.15 -13.63 -20.79
N ASP A 700 5.16 -14.29 -21.38
CA ASP A 700 5.01 -15.69 -21.83
C ASP A 700 6.03 -16.67 -21.23
N ASP A 701 6.94 -16.24 -20.35
CA ASP A 701 8.01 -17.12 -19.83
C ASP A 701 8.13 -17.16 -18.28
N LEU A 702 7.00 -17.13 -17.57
CA LEU A 702 6.94 -17.55 -16.17
C LEU A 702 6.21 -18.89 -16.09
N ALA A 703 6.94 -19.92 -15.67
CA ALA A 703 6.40 -21.26 -15.42
C ALA A 703 5.37 -21.22 -14.28
N LEU A 704 4.14 -20.85 -14.62
CA LEU A 704 2.97 -20.94 -13.76
C LEU A 704 2.41 -22.35 -13.86
N THR A 705 1.94 -22.88 -12.74
CA THR A 705 1.39 -24.23 -12.66
C THR A 705 0.04 -24.29 -13.39
N ASN A 706 -0.29 -25.45 -13.97
CA ASN A 706 -1.47 -25.67 -14.84
C ASN A 706 -2.84 -25.26 -14.25
N ALA A 707 -2.92 -24.95 -12.95
CA ALA A 707 -4.15 -24.52 -12.30
C ALA A 707 -4.56 -23.06 -12.59
N GLU A 708 -3.62 -22.19 -12.98
CA GLU A 708 -3.91 -20.76 -13.24
C GLU A 708 -4.23 -20.46 -14.71
N SER A 709 -3.81 -21.32 -15.63
CA SER A 709 -4.08 -21.17 -17.08
C SER A 709 -5.53 -21.51 -17.45
N GLU A 710 -6.19 -22.42 -16.72
CA GLU A 710 -7.57 -22.82 -17.01
C GLU A 710 -8.61 -21.73 -16.68
N ARG A 711 -8.30 -20.75 -15.81
CA ARG A 711 -9.22 -19.64 -15.49
C ARG A 711 -9.39 -18.61 -16.61
N LEU A 712 -8.51 -18.60 -17.63
CA LEU A 712 -8.47 -17.55 -18.66
C LEU A 712 -9.00 -18.00 -20.04
N SER A 713 -9.54 -19.22 -20.18
CA SER A 713 -9.88 -19.79 -21.50
C SER A 713 -11.36 -19.80 -21.90
N HIS A 714 -12.27 -19.27 -21.07
CA HIS A 714 -13.70 -19.21 -21.40
C HIS A 714 -14.17 -17.79 -21.71
N SER A 715 -14.55 -17.57 -22.97
CA SER A 715 -15.24 -16.35 -23.41
C SER A 715 -16.65 -16.31 -22.79
N PRO A 716 -17.11 -15.18 -22.21
CA PRO A 716 -18.47 -15.11 -21.66
C PRO A 716 -19.52 -14.97 -22.77
N PRO A 717 -20.74 -15.49 -22.58
CA PRO A 717 -21.87 -15.23 -23.47
C PRO A 717 -22.32 -13.76 -23.40
N ALA A 718 -22.81 -13.25 -24.53
CA ALA A 718 -22.92 -11.83 -24.92
C ALA A 718 -23.92 -10.92 -24.14
N ASN A 719 -24.33 -11.25 -22.91
CA ASN A 719 -25.28 -10.44 -22.14
C ASN A 719 -24.80 -10.15 -20.70
N TYR A 720 -23.59 -9.58 -20.55
CA TYR A 720 -23.02 -9.19 -19.25
C TYR A 720 -22.51 -7.74 -19.28
N ALA A 721 -23.43 -6.80 -19.49
CA ALA A 721 -23.16 -5.37 -19.40
C ALA A 721 -23.81 -4.81 -18.12
N MET A 722 -23.36 -5.28 -16.97
CA MET A 722 -23.48 -4.62 -15.66
C MET A 722 -22.56 -5.37 -14.69
N GLU A 723 -21.79 -4.62 -13.93
CA GLU A 723 -20.90 -5.06 -12.83
C GLU A 723 -19.58 -5.70 -13.26
N LEU A 724 -18.51 -4.89 -13.18
CA LEU A 724 -17.13 -5.33 -13.31
C LEU A 724 -16.71 -6.11 -12.06
N ASP A 725 -16.30 -7.36 -12.26
CA ASP A 725 -15.78 -8.28 -11.27
C ASP A 725 -14.52 -7.72 -10.55
N VAL A 726 -14.32 -8.09 -9.28
CA VAL A 726 -13.27 -7.57 -8.37
C VAL A 726 -11.86 -7.77 -8.96
N GLY A 727 -11.63 -8.89 -9.67
CA GLY A 727 -10.37 -9.16 -10.34
C GLY A 727 -10.04 -8.21 -11.50
N ILE A 728 -11.07 -7.63 -12.15
CA ILE A 728 -10.87 -6.62 -13.21
C ILE A 728 -10.52 -5.26 -12.59
N ALA A 729 -11.11 -4.93 -11.43
CA ALA A 729 -10.81 -3.69 -10.72
C ALA A 729 -9.35 -3.64 -10.21
N ASP A 730 -8.83 -4.76 -9.70
CA ASP A 730 -7.44 -4.85 -9.25
C ASP A 730 -6.45 -4.73 -10.44
N TYR A 731 -6.74 -5.39 -11.57
CA TYR A 731 -5.94 -5.25 -12.80
C TYR A 731 -5.94 -3.82 -13.34
N ILE A 732 -7.12 -3.17 -13.39
CA ILE A 732 -7.22 -1.76 -13.80
C ILE A 732 -6.35 -0.88 -12.90
N ALA A 733 -6.40 -1.09 -11.58
CA ALA A 733 -5.61 -0.30 -10.65
C ALA A 733 -4.09 -0.50 -10.82
N GLU A 734 -3.63 -1.70 -11.22
CA GLU A 734 -2.22 -1.93 -11.56
C GLU A 734 -1.78 -1.18 -12.81
N VAL A 735 -2.60 -1.19 -13.87
CA VAL A 735 -2.30 -0.44 -15.10
C VAL A 735 -2.23 1.06 -14.80
N LEU A 736 -3.23 1.60 -14.09
CA LEU A 736 -3.26 3.01 -13.71
C LEU A 736 -2.06 3.40 -12.83
N ALA A 737 -1.64 2.53 -11.90
CA ALA A 737 -0.46 2.77 -11.09
C ALA A 737 0.82 2.79 -11.93
N SER A 738 0.94 1.89 -12.90
CA SER A 738 2.08 1.85 -13.83
C SER A 738 2.19 3.18 -14.60
N ASP A 739 1.08 3.68 -15.12
CA ASP A 739 1.03 4.94 -15.88
C ASP A 739 1.43 6.13 -15.00
N VAL A 740 0.88 6.25 -13.78
CA VAL A 740 1.22 7.32 -12.84
C VAL A 740 2.71 7.28 -12.46
N LEU A 741 3.27 6.09 -12.25
CA LEU A 741 4.67 5.90 -11.86
C LEU A 741 5.66 6.24 -12.98
N THR A 742 5.23 6.48 -14.22
CA THR A 742 6.11 6.99 -15.29
C THR A 742 6.53 8.44 -15.06
N THR A 743 5.74 9.21 -14.31
CA THR A 743 5.98 10.65 -14.08
C THR A 743 6.57 10.90 -12.68
N ASN A 744 7.50 11.87 -12.57
CA ASN A 744 8.08 12.23 -11.28
C ASN A 744 7.03 12.81 -10.31
N ILE A 745 6.11 13.63 -10.82
CA ILE A 745 4.99 14.15 -10.03
C ILE A 745 4.06 13.04 -9.57
N GLY A 746 3.74 12.05 -10.41
CA GLY A 746 2.92 10.91 -10.02
C GLY A 746 3.54 10.08 -8.91
N LYS A 747 4.85 9.79 -9.01
CA LYS A 747 5.60 9.11 -7.94
C LYS A 747 5.54 9.86 -6.61
N GLN A 748 5.67 11.20 -6.63
CA GLN A 748 5.61 12.02 -5.42
C GLN A 748 4.18 12.12 -4.86
N ALA A 749 3.18 12.29 -5.73
CA ALA A 749 1.78 12.36 -5.35
C ALA A 749 1.35 11.10 -4.59
N LEU A 750 1.68 9.91 -5.10
CA LEU A 750 1.38 8.63 -4.43
C LEU A 750 2.00 8.55 -3.02
N LYS A 751 3.25 9.01 -2.86
CA LYS A 751 3.95 9.02 -1.55
C LYS A 751 3.32 9.99 -0.56
N VAL A 752 3.00 11.21 -1.01
CA VAL A 752 2.35 12.23 -0.17
C VAL A 752 1.00 11.71 0.33
N LEU A 753 0.20 11.11 -0.55
CA LEU A 753 -1.12 10.60 -0.17
C LEU A 753 -1.03 9.38 0.74
N TYR A 754 -0.14 8.45 0.46
CA TYR A 754 0.07 7.30 1.35
C TYR A 754 0.44 7.73 2.77
N ASN A 755 1.37 8.68 2.90
CA ASN A 755 1.76 9.23 4.19
C ASN A 755 0.59 9.96 4.88
N TYR A 756 -0.19 10.74 4.13
CA TYR A 756 -1.38 11.40 4.66
C TYR A 756 -2.39 10.40 5.25
N LEU A 757 -2.72 9.34 4.49
CA LEU A 757 -3.64 8.29 4.96
C LEU A 757 -3.09 7.61 6.22
N LYS A 758 -1.78 7.34 6.27
CA LYS A 758 -1.11 6.73 7.43
C LYS A 758 -1.17 7.61 8.67
N PHE A 759 -0.91 8.91 8.54
CA PHE A 759 -0.87 9.85 9.66
C PHE A 759 -2.25 10.23 10.19
N ASN A 760 -3.29 10.12 9.34
CA ASN A 760 -4.65 10.56 9.65
C ASN A 760 -5.67 9.42 9.66
N LYS A 761 -5.21 8.16 9.78
CA LYS A 761 -6.06 6.96 9.72
C LYS A 761 -7.27 7.00 10.66
N ASP A 762 -7.07 7.47 11.91
CA ASP A 762 -8.12 7.46 12.93
C ASP A 762 -9.23 8.45 12.55
N TRP A 763 -8.83 9.65 12.10
CA TRP A 763 -9.76 10.67 11.60
C TRP A 763 -10.52 10.19 10.36
N LEU A 764 -9.84 9.53 9.42
CA LEU A 764 -10.49 9.00 8.21
C LEU A 764 -11.55 7.94 8.56
N LEU A 765 -11.24 7.00 9.46
CA LEU A 765 -12.19 5.99 9.91
C LEU A 765 -13.37 6.63 10.67
N GLU A 766 -13.13 7.69 11.45
CA GLU A 766 -14.20 8.48 12.08
C GLU A 766 -15.12 9.14 11.06
N GLN A 767 -14.58 9.75 9.99
CA GLN A 767 -15.40 10.33 8.91
C GLN A 767 -16.21 9.28 8.14
N LEU A 768 -15.73 8.04 8.09
CA LEU A 768 -16.45 6.91 7.51
C LEU A 768 -17.44 6.27 8.50
N GLY A 769 -17.53 6.74 9.74
CA GLY A 769 -18.43 6.21 10.76
C GLY A 769 -18.00 4.87 11.37
N THR A 770 -16.76 4.45 11.15
CA THR A 770 -16.18 3.19 11.64
C THR A 770 -14.98 3.38 12.56
N GLY A 771 -14.70 4.62 12.99
CA GLY A 771 -13.61 4.96 13.91
C GLY A 771 -13.87 4.46 15.32
N ASP A 772 -12.80 4.24 16.10
CA ASP A 772 -12.86 3.69 17.47
C ASP A 772 -12.97 4.78 18.55
N ASN A 773 -12.65 6.04 18.24
CA ASN A 773 -12.60 7.14 19.21
C ASN A 773 -13.96 7.80 19.43
N GLU A 774 -14.16 8.33 20.64
CA GLU A 774 -14.92 9.57 20.84
C GLU A 774 -13.94 10.75 20.63
N PRO A 775 -14.34 11.83 19.94
CA PRO A 775 -13.43 12.93 19.63
C PRO A 775 -12.84 13.52 20.92
N SER A 776 -11.52 13.37 21.11
CA SER A 776 -10.88 13.90 22.31
C SER A 776 -10.68 15.42 22.15
N PRO A 777 -11.00 16.25 23.15
CA PRO A 777 -10.81 17.70 23.07
C PRO A 777 -9.33 18.12 23.03
N PHE A 778 -8.39 17.18 23.16
CA PHE A 778 -6.93 17.40 23.13
C PHE A 778 -6.25 16.79 21.90
N GLN A 779 -7.02 16.29 20.93
CA GLN A 779 -6.48 15.82 19.66
C GLN A 779 -5.89 17.02 18.92
N GLY A 780 -4.78 16.84 18.21
CA GLY A 780 -4.19 17.89 17.37
C GLY A 780 -5.17 18.38 16.30
N VAL A 781 -4.69 19.18 15.33
CA VAL A 781 -5.55 19.65 14.24
C VAL A 781 -6.09 18.43 13.46
N LEU A 782 -7.40 18.16 13.61
CA LEU A 782 -8.04 16.94 13.11
C LEU A 782 -7.83 16.80 11.60
N GLY A 783 -7.41 15.61 11.16
CA GLY A 783 -7.17 15.30 9.75
C GLY A 783 -6.02 16.05 9.09
N GLN A 784 -5.11 16.67 9.88
CA GLN A 784 -3.98 17.48 9.39
C GLN A 784 -2.65 17.12 10.08
N ASN A 785 -2.53 15.88 10.56
CA ASN A 785 -1.29 15.40 11.17
C ASN A 785 -0.21 15.23 10.10
N ILE A 786 0.96 15.83 10.35
CA ILE A 786 2.16 15.71 9.51
C ILE A 786 3.11 14.60 9.97
N LYS A 787 2.80 13.90 11.07
CA LYS A 787 3.63 12.81 11.62
C LYS A 787 2.74 11.68 12.12
N GLU A 788 3.25 10.46 11.98
CA GLU A 788 2.58 9.28 12.51
C GLU A 788 2.58 9.28 14.05
N ALA A 789 1.42 9.04 14.64
CA ALA A 789 1.28 8.88 16.08
C ALA A 789 1.94 7.56 16.54
N LYS A 790 3.01 7.66 17.34
CA LYS A 790 3.66 6.48 17.92
C LYS A 790 2.84 5.97 19.10
N THR A 791 2.49 4.68 19.06
CA THR A 791 1.83 4.01 20.18
C THR A 791 2.87 3.64 21.24
N SER A 792 2.64 4.02 22.49
CA SER A 792 3.55 3.65 23.58
C SER A 792 3.51 2.14 23.86
N VAL A 793 4.60 1.60 24.40
CA VAL A 793 4.70 0.17 24.76
C VAL A 793 3.62 -0.22 25.77
N LEU A 794 3.33 0.65 26.74
CA LEU A 794 2.26 0.42 27.72
C LEU A 794 0.87 0.39 27.06
N LYS A 795 0.57 1.35 26.18
CA LYS A 795 -0.68 1.32 25.40
C LYS A 795 -0.75 0.06 24.55
N SER A 796 0.39 -0.42 24.05
CA SER A 796 0.47 -1.65 23.26
C SER A 796 0.09 -2.92 24.02
N MET A 797 0.46 -3.00 25.29
CA MET A 797 0.24 -4.19 26.12
C MET A 797 -1.18 -4.26 26.71
N PHE A 798 -1.77 -3.11 27.08
CA PHE A 798 -3.03 -3.07 27.82
C PHE A 798 -4.25 -2.68 26.98
N PHE A 799 -4.06 -2.40 25.68
CA PHE A 799 -5.15 -2.04 24.78
C PHE A 799 -5.12 -2.86 23.48
N ILE A 800 -6.31 -3.19 23.00
CA ILE A 800 -6.58 -3.70 21.66
C ILE A 800 -7.14 -2.51 20.87
N GLY A 801 -6.37 -2.00 19.91
CA GLY A 801 -6.66 -0.70 19.29
C GLY A 801 -6.71 0.43 20.32
N HIS A 802 -7.88 1.04 20.47
CA HIS A 802 -8.15 2.11 21.45
C HIS A 802 -8.94 1.64 22.68
N THR A 803 -9.35 0.37 22.69
CA THR A 803 -10.15 -0.23 23.76
C THR A 803 -9.29 -1.02 24.75
N PRO A 804 -9.65 -1.08 26.04
CA PRO A 804 -8.93 -1.90 27.03
C PRO A 804 -8.84 -3.36 26.59
N PHE A 805 -7.80 -4.07 27.03
CA PHE A 805 -7.61 -5.49 26.67
C PHE A 805 -8.76 -6.37 27.17
N ASP A 806 -9.07 -6.33 28.47
CA ASP A 806 -10.10 -7.17 29.11
C ASP A 806 -11.51 -6.57 29.03
N GLN A 807 -12.04 -6.41 27.81
CA GLN A 807 -13.32 -5.72 27.58
C GLN A 807 -14.52 -6.44 28.21
N LEU A 808 -14.48 -7.78 28.21
CA LEU A 808 -15.54 -8.60 28.79
C LEU A 808 -15.55 -8.51 30.34
N LEU A 809 -14.38 -8.47 30.99
CA LEU A 809 -14.27 -8.34 32.46
C LEU A 809 -14.66 -6.95 32.94
N THR A 810 -14.20 -5.92 32.24
CA THR A 810 -14.49 -4.52 32.59
C THR A 810 -15.96 -4.13 32.35
N GLY A 811 -16.75 -5.01 31.71
CA GLY A 811 -18.15 -4.78 31.38
C GLY A 811 -18.35 -3.80 30.21
N SER A 812 -17.27 -3.38 29.56
CA SER A 812 -17.31 -2.51 28.37
C SER A 812 -17.89 -3.24 27.15
N LEU A 813 -17.68 -4.56 27.05
CA LEU A 813 -18.31 -5.42 26.06
C LEU A 813 -19.40 -6.29 26.70
N LYS A 814 -20.61 -6.24 26.13
CA LYS A 814 -21.74 -7.12 26.52
C LYS A 814 -22.15 -8.00 25.35
N ILE A 815 -22.13 -9.32 25.58
CA ILE A 815 -22.48 -10.30 24.55
C ILE A 815 -23.99 -10.57 24.60
N ASP A 816 -24.69 -10.25 23.51
CA ASP A 816 -26.10 -10.63 23.32
C ASP A 816 -26.20 -12.07 22.80
N TYR A 817 -26.10 -13.03 23.73
CA TYR A 817 -26.16 -14.45 23.40
C TYR A 817 -27.45 -14.87 22.70
N VAL A 818 -28.59 -14.21 22.99
CA VAL A 818 -29.87 -14.59 22.40
C VAL A 818 -29.86 -14.31 20.90
N SER A 819 -29.43 -13.11 20.51
CA SER A 819 -29.35 -12.71 19.11
C SER A 819 -28.36 -13.58 18.34
N TRP A 820 -27.15 -13.80 18.87
CA TRP A 820 -26.12 -14.60 18.20
C TRP A 820 -26.51 -16.07 18.03
N LEU A 821 -27.13 -16.70 19.04
CA LEU A 821 -27.60 -18.09 18.94
C LEU A 821 -28.83 -18.25 18.02
N GLN A 822 -29.44 -17.15 17.59
CA GLN A 822 -30.53 -17.11 16.61
C GLN A 822 -30.09 -16.69 15.21
N MET A 823 -28.78 -16.51 14.97
CA MET A 823 -28.24 -16.24 13.65
C MET A 823 -27.77 -17.52 12.96
N PRO A 824 -27.72 -17.56 11.62
CA PRO A 824 -27.09 -18.65 10.87
C PRO A 824 -25.60 -18.70 11.18
N LEU A 825 -25.17 -19.76 11.86
CA LEU A 825 -23.78 -19.98 12.25
C LEU A 825 -23.14 -21.17 11.52
N SER A 826 -23.89 -22.00 10.79
CA SER A 826 -23.37 -23.26 10.22
C SER A 826 -22.77 -24.20 11.27
N LEU A 827 -23.31 -24.17 12.50
CA LEU A 827 -22.98 -25.15 13.52
C LEU A 827 -23.58 -26.51 13.15
N ASN A 828 -22.97 -27.58 13.66
CA ASN A 828 -23.58 -28.90 13.61
C ASN A 828 -23.91 -29.35 15.05
N PRO A 829 -24.98 -30.15 15.26
CA PRO A 829 -25.36 -30.54 16.61
C PRO A 829 -24.32 -31.36 17.36
N GLU A 830 -23.47 -32.13 16.66
CA GLU A 830 -22.42 -32.92 17.30
C GLU A 830 -21.34 -32.03 17.94
N ARG A 831 -20.86 -31.02 17.21
CA ARG A 831 -19.93 -29.99 17.72
C ARG A 831 -20.60 -29.15 18.79
N THR A 832 -21.88 -28.81 18.63
CA THR A 832 -22.62 -28.11 19.69
C THR A 832 -22.65 -28.93 20.97
N TRP A 833 -22.93 -30.23 20.88
CA TRP A 833 -22.89 -31.12 22.04
C TRP A 833 -21.48 -31.18 22.66
N LEU A 834 -20.44 -31.24 21.82
CA LEU A 834 -19.05 -31.26 22.28
C LEU A 834 -18.69 -30.03 23.13
N HIS A 835 -19.16 -28.85 22.78
CA HIS A 835 -18.97 -27.66 23.61
C HIS A 835 -19.84 -27.67 24.88
N LEU A 836 -21.11 -28.08 24.77
CA LEU A 836 -22.03 -28.12 25.90
C LEU A 836 -21.57 -29.10 26.98
N MET A 837 -21.14 -30.30 26.60
CA MET A 837 -20.71 -31.34 27.54
C MET A 837 -19.43 -30.98 28.29
N ARG A 838 -18.68 -29.96 27.85
CA ARG A 838 -17.48 -29.45 28.53
C ARG A 838 -17.78 -28.28 29.46
N ARG A 839 -19.02 -27.78 29.53
CA ARG A 839 -19.41 -26.74 30.49
C ARG A 839 -19.35 -27.29 31.91
N CYS A 840 -19.00 -26.45 32.89
CA CYS A 840 -19.05 -26.80 34.30
C CYS A 840 -20.44 -27.34 34.71
N ASP A 841 -21.52 -26.73 34.22
CA ASP A 841 -22.91 -27.16 34.54
C ASP A 841 -23.27 -28.56 34.02
N PHE A 842 -22.51 -29.11 33.06
CA PHE A 842 -22.80 -30.41 32.46
C PHE A 842 -21.89 -31.53 33.01
N GLN A 843 -20.99 -31.21 33.95
CA GLN A 843 -20.15 -32.21 34.62
C GLN A 843 -20.94 -32.96 35.71
N GLU A 844 -20.52 -34.19 36.03
CA GLU A 844 -21.24 -35.07 36.97
C GLU A 844 -21.19 -34.57 38.42
N ASP A 845 -20.16 -33.79 38.76
CA ASP A 845 -19.89 -33.22 40.08
C ASP A 845 -20.42 -31.78 40.25
N ALA A 846 -21.14 -31.26 39.25
CA ALA A 846 -21.67 -29.89 39.25
C ALA A 846 -22.71 -29.68 40.37
N LYS A 847 -22.47 -28.68 41.23
CA LYS A 847 -23.40 -28.27 42.29
C LYS A 847 -24.45 -27.30 41.73
N LEU A 848 -25.55 -27.85 41.21
CA LEU A 848 -26.62 -27.08 40.57
C LEU A 848 -27.88 -26.95 41.45
N ALA A 849 -28.62 -25.85 41.26
CA ALA A 849 -29.95 -25.71 41.83
C ALA A 849 -30.98 -26.60 41.08
N LEU A 850 -32.08 -26.98 41.75
CA LEU A 850 -33.16 -27.79 41.16
C LEU A 850 -33.65 -27.31 39.77
N PRO A 851 -33.89 -26.00 39.53
CA PRO A 851 -34.26 -25.50 38.21
C PRO A 851 -33.18 -25.73 37.15
N GLU A 852 -31.90 -25.59 37.51
CA GLU A 852 -30.76 -25.74 36.61
C GLU A 852 -30.57 -27.21 36.21
N VAL A 853 -30.73 -28.14 37.15
CA VAL A 853 -30.75 -29.59 36.88
C VAL A 853 -31.79 -29.93 35.81
N ALA A 854 -33.01 -29.37 35.94
CA ALA A 854 -34.06 -29.57 34.94
C ALA A 854 -33.71 -28.97 33.57
N MET A 855 -33.02 -27.81 33.54
CA MET A 855 -32.55 -27.20 32.30
C MET A 855 -31.49 -28.06 31.60
N VAL A 856 -30.47 -28.53 32.34
CA VAL A 856 -29.40 -29.39 31.81
C VAL A 856 -29.95 -30.71 31.30
N ALA A 857 -30.85 -31.36 32.06
CA ALA A 857 -31.51 -32.59 31.64
C ALA A 857 -32.36 -32.38 30.37
N GLY A 858 -33.08 -31.25 30.28
CA GLY A 858 -33.86 -30.88 29.11
C GLY A 858 -33.01 -30.70 27.85
N ILE A 859 -31.93 -29.92 27.94
CA ILE A 859 -30.97 -29.71 26.84
C ILE A 859 -30.33 -31.04 26.44
N SER A 860 -29.86 -31.83 27.41
CA SER A 860 -29.24 -33.14 27.17
C SER A 860 -30.18 -34.10 26.45
N LYS A 861 -31.45 -34.13 26.83
CA LYS A 861 -32.48 -34.97 26.17
C LYS A 861 -32.69 -34.56 24.71
N ILE A 862 -32.74 -33.26 24.43
CA ILE A 862 -32.92 -32.73 23.07
C ILE A 862 -31.71 -33.09 22.20
N MET A 863 -30.50 -32.92 22.72
CA MET A 863 -29.26 -33.24 21.99
C MET A 863 -29.06 -34.74 21.78
N LYS A 864 -29.43 -35.59 22.76
CA LYS A 864 -29.30 -37.05 22.66
C LYS A 864 -30.34 -37.71 21.74
N ARG A 865 -31.54 -37.13 21.58
CA ARG A 865 -32.61 -37.67 20.70
C ARG A 865 -32.18 -37.85 19.23
N ARG A 866 -31.15 -37.13 18.75
CA ARG A 866 -30.66 -37.26 17.36
C ARG A 866 -29.63 -38.39 17.18
N LYS A 867 -28.94 -38.83 18.24
CA LYS A 867 -28.01 -39.99 18.15
C LYS A 867 -28.73 -41.29 17.77
N GLU A 868 -30.03 -41.38 18.02
CA GLU A 868 -30.85 -42.55 17.69
C GLU A 868 -31.42 -42.51 16.26
N PHE A 869 -31.37 -41.38 15.55
CA PHE A 869 -31.88 -41.23 14.18
C PHE A 869 -30.81 -41.31 13.08
N SER A 870 -29.52 -41.37 13.44
CA SER A 870 -28.41 -41.53 12.49
C SER A 870 -27.88 -42.97 12.45
N LYS A 871 -28.79 -43.94 12.29
CA LYS A 871 -28.46 -45.29 11.83
C LYS A 871 -29.13 -45.56 10.50
#